data_AF-A0A8S0ZZM7-F1
#
_entry.id   AF-A0A8S0ZZM7-F1
#
_cell.length_a   1.000
_cell.length_b   1.000
_cell.length_c   1.000
_cell.angle_alpha   90.00
_cell.angle_beta   90.00
_cell.angle_gamma   90.00
#
_symmetry.space_group_name_H-M   'P 1'
#
loop_
_entity.id
_entity.type
_entity.pdbx_description
1 polymer ?
#
loop_
_entity_poly.entity_id
_entity_poly.type
_entity_poly.pdbx_seq_one_letter_code
_entity_poly.pdbx_strand_id
1 'polypeptide(L)'
;MDASKVTSKTSSLKALILKAWRERWTDIQWGINIKTILPRGVSGDLYNLADCILQQAMVGCGANQLVISYLKHSLASHLVSYAAVLQRIAKFDAFHKPHCILSLLEFMESFLDGITCRGKMEEEVLAFAVSSIILWLLQVYHYSLSKYPSSNPIQTQELLEKSTLLLNSIVNTDFLLAMFYLAKQNDPNEYNEVTKKCQEITAFMMMNTQFKAPVTIHETLQKICNMDIDKIASLNTKPEPITHCLQALIAINVLANPSADLQTLSNHLLMVQRIKGYSLSRLYCELIRACFISLNDSSKDSLKQSLWAAFTFLKIPQVIHYLHNTCGNTNKDNEYSIEVVEAFEKLLQATPLLDIVDTKNSCNSVISLLEPLMKLNVISENHMVYFRQKRENKDVKLLKLEPTGLQGSVPSFITRAEPTLAGILKTMGGEFHKTHDSLYAMLCQIVGGATLDTILAVAIVEGKIKLIVSRLIKFNEFALLAASEKGASQSKVNIFDISFLILCSIVQDYGADAVLDENGDSFFEKWVRDCMVYQGVHKSPDQILQKCDSQLVDVFIHHLNAADFDFKNTNIKPHDLCMNVSGVVKEILFAWEKGSLSSADVKSMLDSLRQKMPSLAVCAAVWLCSYVNVVHQDAVLKPINMIQQFLVPPSEVEVKQLDNFQEKSVLMAQIIRKMQYDIHPLSLSKAKALTLSHNIISRHPILEQLQTVWEDIKTRGYLHIDATHIIESLLKTTGPIWFVTNLVKETLKFRYQDDLDRSVDIVIAMFHLDIEKCTEALILHVLPQYLYNAKLSEDLVEPQSAILAKLVVYSIYAALEHSNSNKTTPTRKRRHDESEDLDQHCSSNKMRRMNDNSTDSTMYYNQGKSISGITLKEPLLSALETLFASFSQLAGKNGDVTPQTDFILQFLIYVVQCGQDRAQLVLQKMPSELVPTLIKCLPGGFNIGLILRLYDLSTPYGRKDTARDLCLLRNMRLRPD
;
A
#
# COMPACT_ATOMS: atom_id res chain seq x y z
N MET A 1 15.97 -45.17 71.54
CA MET A 1 14.80 -44.25 71.55
C MET A 1 15.00 -43.21 70.46
N ASP A 2 14.66 -43.68 69.27
CA ASP A 2 14.22 -43.09 68.00
C ASP A 2 14.46 -41.62 67.65
N ALA A 3 15.46 -41.46 66.78
CA ALA A 3 15.61 -40.36 65.85
C ALA A 3 14.59 -40.50 64.69
N SER A 4 13.65 -39.56 64.57
CA SER A 4 12.73 -39.47 63.43
C SER A 4 13.45 -38.91 62.20
N LYS A 5 13.79 -39.81 61.27
CA LYS A 5 14.32 -39.51 59.93
C LYS A 5 13.38 -38.58 59.15
N VAL A 6 13.88 -37.44 58.69
CA VAL A 6 13.22 -36.61 57.67
C VAL A 6 13.35 -37.34 56.33
N THR A 7 12.32 -38.11 55.95
CA THR A 7 12.22 -38.70 54.60
C THR A 7 11.89 -37.61 53.58
N SER A 8 12.63 -37.55 52.46
CA SER A 8 12.33 -36.62 51.37
C SER A 8 10.91 -36.90 50.85
N LYS A 9 10.14 -35.86 50.48
CA LYS A 9 8.74 -36.05 50.02
C LYS A 9 8.60 -37.08 48.88
N THR A 10 9.60 -37.18 48.00
CA THR A 10 9.68 -38.20 46.95
C THR A 10 9.78 -39.63 47.51
N SER A 11 10.53 -39.84 48.59
CA SER A 11 10.59 -41.14 49.27
C SER A 11 9.27 -41.51 49.96
N SER A 12 8.57 -40.52 50.52
CA SER A 12 7.22 -40.71 51.05
C SER A 12 6.20 -41.07 49.95
N LEU A 13 6.29 -40.46 48.77
CA LEU A 13 5.46 -40.81 47.60
C LEU A 13 5.70 -42.25 47.15
N LYS A 14 6.97 -42.67 47.03
CA LYS A 14 7.32 -44.06 46.68
C LYS A 14 6.79 -45.06 47.71
N ALA A 15 6.90 -44.76 49.00
CA ALA A 15 6.35 -45.59 50.06
C ALA A 15 4.81 -45.68 49.98
N LEU A 16 4.12 -44.58 49.66
CA LEU A 16 2.67 -44.56 49.49
C LEU A 16 2.22 -45.39 48.29
N ILE A 17 2.90 -45.28 47.15
CA ILE A 17 2.59 -46.08 45.95
C ILE A 17 2.72 -47.58 46.27
N LEU A 18 3.80 -47.97 46.96
CA LEU A 18 4.01 -49.36 47.37
C LEU A 18 2.93 -49.84 48.35
N LYS A 19 2.51 -48.98 49.30
CA LYS A 19 1.41 -49.28 50.21
C LYS A 19 0.09 -49.47 49.45
N ALA A 20 -0.25 -48.52 48.59
CA ALA A 20 -1.46 -48.55 47.77
C ALA A 20 -1.52 -49.80 46.90
N TRP A 21 -0.41 -50.17 46.29
CA TRP A 21 -0.29 -51.39 45.50
C TRP A 21 -0.44 -52.66 46.34
N ARG A 22 0.23 -52.77 47.50
CA ARG A 22 0.12 -53.94 48.40
C ARG A 22 -1.29 -54.13 48.93
N GLU A 23 -1.95 -53.04 49.29
CA GLU A 23 -3.31 -53.03 49.85
C GLU A 23 -4.41 -53.00 48.76
N ARG A 24 -4.04 -53.04 47.48
CA ARG A 24 -4.95 -52.98 46.32
C ARG A 24 -5.97 -51.85 46.40
N TRP A 25 -5.49 -50.63 46.69
CA TRP A 25 -6.36 -49.47 46.78
C TRP A 25 -7.11 -49.20 45.48
N THR A 26 -8.36 -48.77 45.61
CA THR A 26 -9.14 -48.19 44.51
C THR A 26 -8.62 -46.80 44.13
N ASP A 27 -8.98 -46.32 42.94
CA ASP A 27 -8.65 -44.97 42.46
C ASP A 27 -9.09 -43.87 43.46
N ILE A 28 -10.25 -44.04 44.08
CA ILE A 28 -10.79 -43.12 45.09
C ILE A 28 -9.92 -43.13 46.36
N GLN A 29 -9.54 -44.32 46.85
CA GLN A 29 -8.66 -44.45 48.00
C GLN A 29 -7.28 -43.85 47.73
N TRP A 30 -6.74 -44.01 46.52
CA TRP A 30 -5.53 -43.34 46.07
C TRP A 30 -5.68 -41.81 46.12
N GLY A 31 -6.73 -41.26 45.52
CA GLY A 31 -7.00 -39.83 45.47
C GLY A 31 -7.21 -39.16 46.84
N ILE A 32 -7.70 -39.91 47.84
CA ILE A 32 -7.81 -39.42 49.23
C ILE A 32 -6.44 -39.41 49.91
N ASN A 33 -5.71 -40.52 49.85
CA ASN A 33 -4.47 -40.68 50.60
C ASN A 33 -3.31 -39.87 50.02
N ILE A 34 -3.27 -39.63 48.71
CA ILE A 34 -2.22 -38.81 48.09
C ILE A 34 -2.23 -37.35 48.59
N LYS A 35 -3.41 -36.83 48.98
CA LYS A 35 -3.58 -35.49 49.57
C LYS A 35 -2.96 -35.35 50.97
N THR A 36 -2.58 -36.46 51.62
CA THR A 36 -1.85 -36.42 52.90
C THR A 36 -0.37 -36.06 52.70
N ILE A 37 0.17 -36.29 51.50
CA ILE A 37 1.57 -36.02 51.15
C ILE A 37 1.71 -34.73 50.34
N LEU A 38 0.75 -34.47 49.43
CA LEU A 38 0.70 -33.25 48.63
C LEU A 38 -0.04 -32.13 49.37
N PRO A 39 0.58 -30.95 49.59
CA PRO A 39 -0.13 -29.80 50.16
C PRO A 39 -1.33 -29.40 49.30
N ARG A 40 -2.39 -28.85 49.93
CA ARG A 40 -3.56 -28.34 49.19
C ARG A 40 -3.11 -27.30 48.16
N GLY A 41 -3.52 -27.49 46.90
CA GLY A 41 -3.22 -26.58 45.79
C GLY A 41 -1.85 -26.75 45.15
N VAL A 42 -1.02 -27.71 45.57
CA VAL A 42 0.29 -27.97 44.96
C VAL A 42 0.20 -29.12 43.95
N SER A 43 0.66 -28.89 42.72
CA SER A 43 0.76 -29.94 41.70
C SER A 43 1.76 -31.03 42.11
N GLY A 44 1.42 -32.28 41.84
CA GLY A 44 2.30 -33.44 41.99
C GLY A 44 3.52 -33.41 41.06
N ASP A 45 3.53 -32.53 40.05
CA ASP A 45 4.65 -32.34 39.13
C ASP A 45 5.91 -31.85 39.86
N LEU A 46 5.73 -30.98 40.86
CA LEU A 46 6.83 -30.44 41.68
C LEU A 46 7.64 -31.55 42.37
N TYR A 47 6.99 -32.70 42.63
CA TYR A 47 7.58 -33.83 43.31
C TYR A 47 7.82 -35.04 42.39
N ASN A 48 7.74 -34.84 41.07
CA ASN A 48 7.89 -35.88 40.05
C ASN A 48 6.93 -37.08 40.29
N LEU A 49 5.67 -36.82 40.64
CA LEU A 49 4.70 -37.88 40.93
C LEU A 49 4.51 -38.84 39.75
N ALA A 50 4.37 -38.30 38.53
CA ALA A 50 4.23 -39.11 37.31
C ALA A 50 5.43 -40.07 37.11
N ASP A 51 6.65 -39.59 37.39
CA ASP A 51 7.87 -40.40 37.33
C ASP A 51 7.86 -41.52 38.38
N CYS A 52 7.48 -41.20 39.63
CA CYS A 52 7.41 -42.18 40.71
C CYS A 52 6.40 -43.29 40.41
N ILE A 53 5.23 -42.95 39.84
CA ILE A 53 4.20 -43.93 39.50
C ILE A 53 4.65 -44.79 38.30
N LEU A 54 5.17 -44.18 37.23
CA LEU A 54 5.63 -44.93 36.04
C LEU A 54 6.82 -45.85 36.34
N GLN A 55 7.79 -45.41 37.14
CA GLN A 55 8.92 -46.27 37.55
C GLN A 55 8.45 -47.53 38.28
N GLN A 56 7.41 -47.41 39.14
CA GLN A 56 6.84 -48.56 39.85
C GLN A 56 5.93 -49.41 38.96
N ALA A 57 5.26 -48.81 37.97
CA ALA A 57 4.43 -49.52 37.01
C ALA A 57 5.26 -50.44 36.08
N MET A 58 6.50 -50.06 35.75
CA MET A 58 7.31 -50.68 34.68
C MET A 58 8.41 -51.66 35.16
N VAL A 59 8.38 -52.07 36.44
CA VAL A 59 9.40 -52.98 37.01
C VAL A 59 9.35 -54.38 36.39
N GLY A 60 8.16 -54.90 36.08
CA GLY A 60 7.94 -56.27 35.59
C GLY A 60 8.18 -56.49 34.08
N CYS A 61 7.83 -57.69 33.60
CA CYS A 61 7.80 -58.04 32.17
C CYS A 61 6.62 -57.40 31.42
N GLY A 62 5.57 -57.01 32.14
CA GLY A 62 4.44 -56.20 31.67
C GLY A 62 4.15 -55.09 32.67
N ALA A 63 3.40 -54.07 32.23
CA ALA A 63 3.09 -52.94 33.08
C ALA A 63 2.02 -53.30 34.13
N ASN A 64 2.19 -52.80 35.35
CA ASN A 64 1.24 -53.00 36.42
C ASN A 64 0.01 -52.09 36.23
N GLN A 65 -1.09 -52.69 35.75
CA GLN A 65 -2.32 -51.97 35.40
C GLN A 65 -2.96 -51.23 36.58
N LEU A 66 -2.84 -51.75 37.81
CA LEU A 66 -3.32 -51.07 39.01
C LEU A 66 -2.53 -49.78 39.27
N VAL A 67 -1.20 -49.82 39.10
CA VAL A 67 -0.36 -48.63 39.30
C VAL A 67 -0.57 -47.62 38.16
N ILE A 68 -0.81 -48.08 36.92
CA ILE A 68 -1.24 -47.21 35.80
C ILE A 68 -2.60 -46.55 36.10
N SER A 69 -3.55 -47.27 36.72
CA SER A 69 -4.84 -46.70 37.09
C SER A 69 -4.70 -45.53 38.09
N TYR A 70 -3.72 -45.59 39.00
CA TYR A 70 -3.39 -44.45 39.86
C TYR A 70 -2.86 -43.25 39.09
N LEU A 71 -2.05 -43.46 38.04
CA LEU A 71 -1.61 -42.37 37.16
C LEU A 71 -2.78 -41.79 36.38
N LYS A 72 -3.65 -42.66 35.82
CA LYS A 72 -4.86 -42.26 35.11
C LYS A 72 -5.78 -41.41 35.99
N HIS A 73 -6.02 -41.86 37.22
CA HIS A 73 -6.80 -41.10 38.19
C HIS A 73 -6.12 -39.79 38.58
N SER A 74 -4.79 -39.79 38.76
CA SER A 74 -4.02 -38.58 39.08
C SER A 74 -4.08 -37.54 37.95
N LEU A 75 -4.06 -37.98 36.70
CA LEU A 75 -4.21 -37.11 35.52
C LEU A 75 -5.64 -36.57 35.42
N ALA A 76 -6.65 -37.42 35.57
CA ALA A 76 -8.07 -37.03 35.54
C ALA A 76 -8.47 -36.09 36.68
N SER A 77 -7.80 -36.19 37.84
CA SER A 77 -8.00 -35.31 39.01
C SER A 77 -7.09 -34.08 39.02
N HIS A 78 -6.33 -33.85 37.96
CA HIS A 78 -5.37 -32.73 37.82
C HIS A 78 -4.30 -32.67 38.92
N LEU A 79 -3.94 -33.82 39.50
CA LEU A 79 -2.81 -33.94 40.42
C LEU A 79 -1.46 -33.95 39.68
N VAL A 80 -1.44 -34.34 38.41
CA VAL A 80 -0.27 -34.27 37.51
C VAL A 80 -0.68 -33.62 36.19
N SER A 81 0.26 -32.94 35.55
CA SER A 81 0.05 -32.34 34.22
C SER A 81 0.16 -33.35 33.09
N TYR A 82 -0.46 -33.03 31.95
CA TYR A 82 -0.28 -33.79 30.72
C TYR A 82 1.18 -33.72 30.25
N ALA A 83 1.80 -32.54 30.35
CA ALA A 83 3.20 -32.34 29.99
C ALA A 83 4.14 -33.25 30.80
N ALA A 84 3.95 -33.35 32.12
CA ALA A 84 4.76 -34.23 32.96
C ALA A 84 4.58 -35.71 32.59
N VAL A 85 3.35 -36.17 32.33
CA VAL A 85 3.08 -37.56 31.93
C VAL A 85 3.75 -37.88 30.58
N LEU A 86 3.54 -37.04 29.55
CA LEU A 86 4.11 -37.23 28.22
C LEU A 86 5.65 -37.29 28.25
N GLN A 87 6.30 -36.37 28.98
CA GLN A 87 7.75 -36.38 29.14
C GLN A 87 8.28 -37.64 29.82
N ARG A 88 7.53 -38.23 30.76
CA ARG A 88 7.98 -39.45 31.44
C ARG A 88 7.76 -40.69 30.58
N ILE A 89 6.70 -40.73 29.77
CA ILE A 89 6.53 -41.78 28.77
C ILE A 89 7.67 -41.72 27.73
N ALA A 90 7.99 -40.51 27.25
CA ALA A 90 9.04 -40.30 26.24
C ALA A 90 10.46 -40.73 26.71
N LYS A 91 10.68 -40.85 28.02
CA LYS A 91 11.96 -41.32 28.61
C LYS A 91 12.08 -42.84 28.71
N PHE A 92 11.04 -43.60 28.37
CA PHE A 92 11.07 -45.06 28.42
C PHE A 92 11.89 -45.62 27.24
N ASP A 93 13.08 -46.15 27.53
CA ASP A 93 14.06 -46.66 26.53
C ASP A 93 14.16 -48.19 26.48
N ALA A 94 13.46 -48.90 27.37
CA ALA A 94 13.45 -50.35 27.46
C ALA A 94 12.57 -50.99 26.36
N PHE A 95 12.88 -50.72 25.08
CA PHE A 95 12.12 -51.20 23.91
C PHE A 95 12.06 -52.74 23.79
N HIS A 96 12.92 -53.46 24.52
CA HIS A 96 12.89 -54.91 24.63
C HIS A 96 11.70 -55.45 25.45
N LYS A 97 10.91 -54.60 26.13
CA LYS A 97 9.71 -54.97 26.89
C LYS A 97 8.42 -54.59 26.14
N PRO A 98 7.97 -55.35 25.13
CA PRO A 98 6.88 -54.95 24.24
C PRO A 98 5.53 -54.79 24.96
N HIS A 99 5.24 -55.60 25.98
CA HIS A 99 4.01 -55.47 26.78
C HIS A 99 3.96 -54.16 27.59
N CYS A 100 5.10 -53.64 28.04
CA CYS A 100 5.15 -52.34 28.71
C CYS A 100 4.87 -51.21 27.73
N ILE A 101 5.44 -51.30 26.51
CA ILE A 101 5.20 -50.32 25.44
C ILE A 101 3.73 -50.32 25.04
N LEU A 102 3.12 -51.50 24.80
CA LEU A 102 1.69 -51.61 24.47
C LEU A 102 0.81 -50.95 25.53
N SER A 103 1.04 -51.24 26.82
CA SER A 103 0.30 -50.59 27.91
C SER A 103 0.50 -49.07 27.98
N LEU A 104 1.68 -48.57 27.61
CA LEU A 104 1.93 -47.12 27.50
C LEU A 104 1.17 -46.49 26.32
N LEU A 105 1.15 -47.16 25.17
CA LEU A 105 0.41 -46.70 23.99
C LEU A 105 -1.10 -46.68 24.27
N GLU A 106 -1.65 -47.74 24.86
CA GLU A 106 -3.06 -47.80 25.30
C GLU A 106 -3.39 -46.72 26.35
N PHE A 107 -2.47 -46.48 27.28
CA PHE A 107 -2.65 -45.43 28.27
C PHE A 107 -2.69 -44.04 27.60
N MET A 108 -1.77 -43.75 26.67
CA MET A 108 -1.77 -42.50 25.89
C MET A 108 -3.04 -42.31 25.08
N GLU A 109 -3.50 -43.35 24.38
CA GLU A 109 -4.74 -43.35 23.61
C GLU A 109 -5.94 -42.92 24.47
N SER A 110 -5.96 -43.30 25.75
CA SER A 110 -7.06 -42.99 26.66
C SER A 110 -7.21 -41.52 27.05
N PHE A 111 -6.20 -40.66 26.81
CA PHE A 111 -6.24 -39.25 27.19
C PHE A 111 -5.78 -38.25 26.13
N LEU A 112 -5.39 -38.73 24.93
CA LEU A 112 -4.83 -37.89 23.87
C LEU A 112 -5.73 -36.69 23.49
N ASP A 113 -7.04 -36.94 23.35
CA ASP A 113 -8.03 -35.91 23.02
C ASP A 113 -8.20 -34.87 24.13
N GLY A 114 -7.89 -35.24 25.38
CA GLY A 114 -8.00 -34.39 26.55
C GLY A 114 -6.77 -33.52 26.83
N ILE A 115 -5.69 -33.64 26.05
CA ILE A 115 -4.44 -32.90 26.31
C ILE A 115 -4.69 -31.38 26.25
N THR A 116 -4.37 -30.70 27.34
CA THR A 116 -4.44 -29.24 27.50
C THR A 116 -3.60 -28.81 28.71
N CYS A 117 -3.34 -27.51 28.90
CA CYS A 117 -2.69 -26.99 30.11
C CYS A 117 -3.69 -26.22 30.97
N ARG A 118 -3.59 -26.35 32.30
CA ARG A 118 -4.42 -25.58 33.25
C ARG A 118 -3.63 -24.72 34.22
N GLY A 119 -2.29 -24.82 34.22
CA GLY A 119 -1.40 -24.04 35.08
C GLY A 119 -0.32 -23.30 34.31
N LYS A 120 0.04 -22.09 34.78
CA LYS A 120 1.04 -21.20 34.13
C LYS A 120 2.42 -21.83 33.91
N MET A 121 2.84 -22.74 34.79
CA MET A 121 4.14 -23.42 34.68
C MET A 121 4.13 -24.58 33.68
N GLU A 122 2.95 -25.07 33.29
CA GLU A 122 2.75 -26.21 32.38
C GLU A 122 2.79 -25.77 30.90
N GLU A 123 2.31 -24.56 30.63
CA GLU A 123 2.15 -23.99 29.28
C GLU A 123 3.47 -23.99 28.48
N GLU A 124 4.59 -23.64 29.13
CA GLU A 124 5.92 -23.63 28.50
C GLU A 124 6.47 -25.04 28.22
N VAL A 125 6.03 -26.04 28.99
CA VAL A 125 6.61 -27.39 28.99
C VAL A 125 5.87 -28.31 28.04
N LEU A 126 4.58 -28.07 27.77
CA LEU A 126 3.76 -28.95 26.94
C LEU A 126 4.26 -29.05 25.49
N ALA A 127 4.72 -27.95 24.89
CA ALA A 127 5.28 -27.98 23.53
C ALA A 127 6.44 -28.98 23.42
N PHE A 128 7.40 -28.91 24.34
CA PHE A 128 8.51 -29.87 24.43
C PHE A 128 8.02 -31.30 24.67
N ALA A 129 7.05 -31.47 25.57
CA ALA A 129 6.49 -32.78 25.86
C ALA A 129 5.86 -33.44 24.61
N VAL A 130 5.21 -32.65 23.76
CA VAL A 130 4.65 -33.11 22.48
C VAL A 130 5.76 -33.48 21.49
N SER A 131 6.83 -32.70 21.38
CA SER A 131 7.99 -33.04 20.54
C SER A 131 8.67 -34.33 20.98
N SER A 132 8.97 -34.47 22.27
CA SER A 132 9.61 -35.66 22.82
C SER A 132 8.75 -36.92 22.67
N ILE A 133 7.40 -36.82 22.80
CA ILE A 133 6.54 -37.99 22.62
C ILE A 133 6.41 -38.40 21.15
N ILE A 134 6.43 -37.45 20.21
CA ILE A 134 6.51 -37.76 18.77
C ILE A 134 7.81 -38.52 18.48
N LEU A 135 8.96 -38.04 19.00
CA LEU A 135 10.23 -38.73 18.85
C LEU A 135 10.18 -40.15 19.42
N TRP A 136 9.60 -40.33 20.60
CA TRP A 136 9.47 -41.64 21.23
C TRP A 136 8.57 -42.58 20.42
N LEU A 137 7.43 -42.11 19.91
CA LEU A 137 6.56 -42.90 19.03
C LEU A 137 7.27 -43.33 17.74
N LEU A 138 8.09 -42.44 17.14
CA LEU A 138 8.93 -42.78 15.99
C LEU A 138 10.01 -43.82 16.35
N GLN A 139 10.59 -43.74 17.55
CA GLN A 139 11.55 -44.74 18.03
C GLN A 139 10.89 -46.11 18.25
N VAL A 140 9.68 -46.15 18.82
CA VAL A 140 8.88 -47.38 18.96
C VAL A 140 8.56 -47.98 17.59
N TYR A 141 8.15 -47.14 16.63
CA TYR A 141 7.87 -47.57 15.26
C TYR A 141 9.12 -48.13 14.59
N HIS A 142 10.23 -47.38 14.63
CA HIS A 142 11.51 -47.78 14.05
C HIS A 142 12.06 -49.08 14.67
N TYR A 143 11.98 -49.23 15.99
CA TYR A 143 12.41 -50.45 16.68
C TYR A 143 11.57 -51.66 16.23
N SER A 144 10.24 -51.52 16.21
CA SER A 144 9.33 -52.58 15.76
C SER A 144 9.56 -52.95 14.29
N LEU A 145 9.82 -51.95 13.44
CA LEU A 145 10.12 -52.12 12.02
C LEU A 145 11.46 -52.85 11.81
N SER A 146 12.51 -52.50 12.57
CA SER A 146 13.83 -53.13 12.47
C SER A 146 13.85 -54.62 12.84
N LYS A 147 12.85 -55.08 13.59
CA LYS A 147 12.67 -56.47 14.03
C LYS A 147 11.81 -57.29 13.07
N TYR A 148 11.35 -56.72 11.95
CA TYR A 148 10.45 -57.37 11.01
C TYR A 148 11.20 -58.15 9.89
N PRO A 149 10.87 -59.43 9.60
CA PRO A 149 9.84 -60.27 10.22
C PRO A 149 10.28 -60.80 11.60
N SER A 150 9.46 -60.59 12.63
CA SER A 150 9.79 -60.96 14.01
C SER A 150 9.35 -62.38 14.37
N SER A 151 9.97 -62.98 15.40
CA SER A 151 9.53 -64.26 15.98
C SER A 151 8.11 -64.24 16.56
N ASN A 152 7.57 -63.05 16.88
CA ASN A 152 6.20 -62.83 17.36
C ASN A 152 5.47 -61.80 16.47
N PRO A 153 5.00 -62.20 15.28
CA PRO A 153 4.51 -61.27 14.26
C PRO A 153 3.28 -60.46 14.70
N ILE A 154 2.40 -61.04 15.51
CA ILE A 154 1.17 -60.37 15.99
C ILE A 154 1.51 -59.16 16.87
N GLN A 155 2.43 -59.33 17.83
CA GLN A 155 2.80 -58.27 18.77
C GLN A 155 3.55 -57.13 18.09
N THR A 156 4.45 -57.45 17.15
CA THR A 156 5.19 -56.44 16.39
C THR A 156 4.26 -55.63 15.48
N GLN A 157 3.26 -56.28 14.88
CA GLN A 157 2.24 -55.62 14.06
C GLN A 157 1.38 -54.67 14.91
N GLU A 158 0.94 -55.11 16.09
CA GLU A 158 0.12 -54.29 17.01
C GLU A 158 0.86 -53.02 17.47
N LEU A 159 2.16 -53.11 17.75
CA LEU A 159 3.00 -51.95 18.08
C LEU A 159 3.11 -50.95 16.93
N LEU A 160 3.27 -51.43 15.69
CA LEU A 160 3.34 -50.59 14.48
C LEU A 160 2.00 -49.89 14.22
N GLU A 161 0.89 -50.60 14.39
CA GLU A 161 -0.46 -50.05 14.21
C GLU A 161 -0.78 -49.00 15.27
N LYS A 162 -0.60 -49.31 16.57
CA LYS A 162 -0.86 -48.36 17.66
C LYS A 162 0.02 -47.11 17.60
N SER A 163 1.30 -47.26 17.29
CA SER A 163 2.20 -46.10 17.13
C SER A 163 1.81 -45.23 15.93
N THR A 164 1.39 -45.84 14.81
CA THR A 164 0.87 -45.09 13.65
C THR A 164 -0.43 -44.35 14.01
N LEU A 165 -1.36 -45.01 14.69
CA LEU A 165 -2.64 -44.41 15.09
C LEU A 165 -2.43 -43.17 15.98
N LEU A 166 -1.54 -43.27 16.97
CA LEU A 166 -1.24 -42.15 17.87
C LEU A 166 -0.51 -41.02 17.14
N LEU A 167 0.50 -41.31 16.31
CA LEU A 167 1.18 -40.30 15.50
C LEU A 167 0.19 -39.57 14.58
N ASN A 168 -0.68 -40.31 13.91
CA ASN A 168 -1.69 -39.75 13.02
C ASN A 168 -2.72 -38.90 13.79
N SER A 169 -3.12 -39.31 15.01
CA SER A 169 -4.02 -38.53 15.85
C SER A 169 -3.40 -37.21 16.32
N ILE A 170 -2.10 -37.22 16.69
CA ILE A 170 -1.36 -36.00 17.05
C ILE A 170 -1.30 -35.03 15.86
N VAL A 171 -0.94 -35.52 14.68
CA VAL A 171 -0.75 -34.69 13.48
C VAL A 171 -2.07 -34.16 12.91
N ASN A 172 -3.19 -34.84 13.13
CA ASN A 172 -4.52 -34.38 12.70
C ASN A 172 -5.26 -33.57 13.78
N THR A 173 -4.68 -33.39 14.96
CA THR A 173 -5.21 -32.50 15.99
C THR A 173 -4.51 -31.14 15.90
N ASP A 174 -5.21 -30.13 15.38
CA ASP A 174 -4.66 -28.78 15.17
C ASP A 174 -3.90 -28.23 16.39
N PHE A 175 -4.42 -28.46 17.60
CA PHE A 175 -3.80 -27.98 18.84
C PHE A 175 -2.44 -28.65 19.10
N LEU A 176 -2.37 -29.98 18.96
CA LEU A 176 -1.13 -30.72 19.18
C LEU A 176 -0.12 -30.44 18.07
N LEU A 177 -0.59 -30.29 16.82
CA LEU A 177 0.26 -29.89 15.70
C LEU A 177 0.85 -28.49 15.90
N ALA A 178 0.07 -27.53 16.43
CA ALA A 178 0.56 -26.21 16.79
C ALA A 178 1.55 -26.23 17.97
N MET A 179 1.32 -27.08 18.98
CA MET A 179 2.29 -27.26 20.07
C MET A 179 3.60 -27.88 19.58
N PHE A 180 3.54 -28.82 18.63
CA PHE A 180 4.72 -29.36 17.97
C PHE A 180 5.45 -28.30 17.13
N TYR A 181 4.71 -27.44 16.42
CA TYR A 181 5.28 -26.30 15.69
C TYR A 181 6.01 -25.33 16.63
N LEU A 182 5.43 -25.02 17.79
CA LEU A 182 6.08 -24.19 18.81
C LEU A 182 7.35 -24.85 19.37
N ALA A 183 7.34 -26.16 19.57
CA ALA A 183 8.50 -26.91 20.02
C ALA A 183 9.68 -26.78 19.04
N LYS A 184 9.41 -26.91 17.73
CA LYS A 184 10.39 -26.68 16.66
C LYS A 184 11.04 -25.29 16.75
N GLN A 185 10.27 -24.25 17.05
CA GLN A 185 10.80 -22.88 17.19
C GLN A 185 11.62 -22.70 18.47
N ASN A 186 11.38 -23.51 19.50
CA ASN A 186 12.07 -23.41 20.78
C ASN A 186 13.37 -24.21 20.83
N ASP A 187 13.37 -25.44 20.29
CA ASP A 187 14.56 -26.29 20.16
C ASP A 187 14.64 -26.91 18.74
N PRO A 188 15.30 -26.22 17.80
CA PRO A 188 15.52 -26.73 16.46
C PRO A 188 16.32 -28.06 16.41
N ASN A 189 17.13 -28.35 17.43
CA ASN A 189 17.95 -29.56 17.45
C ASN A 189 17.10 -30.81 17.70
N GLU A 190 16.15 -30.75 18.63
CA GLU A 190 15.21 -31.86 18.86
C GLU A 190 14.35 -32.13 17.61
N TYR A 191 13.90 -31.07 16.92
CA TYR A 191 13.18 -31.21 15.65
C TYR A 191 14.05 -31.87 14.56
N ASN A 192 15.35 -31.56 14.50
CA ASN A 192 16.29 -32.22 13.58
C ASN A 192 16.41 -33.72 13.89
N GLU A 193 16.42 -34.13 15.16
CA GLU A 193 16.40 -35.56 15.53
C GLU A 193 15.07 -36.24 15.14
N VAL A 194 13.93 -35.56 15.30
CA VAL A 194 12.62 -36.06 14.85
C VAL A 194 12.61 -36.29 13.33
N THR A 195 13.05 -35.29 12.56
CA THR A 195 13.08 -35.40 11.09
C THR A 195 14.06 -36.46 10.60
N LYS A 196 15.23 -36.59 11.23
CA LYS A 196 16.19 -37.66 10.97
C LYS A 196 15.56 -39.04 11.21
N LYS A 197 14.81 -39.22 12.31
CA LYS A 197 14.09 -40.48 12.56
C LYS A 197 13.02 -40.78 11.51
N CYS A 198 12.28 -39.78 11.04
CA CYS A 198 11.36 -39.95 9.91
C CYS A 198 12.05 -40.41 8.63
N GLN A 199 13.24 -39.87 8.33
CA GLN A 199 14.04 -40.27 7.17
C GLN A 199 14.56 -41.70 7.31
N GLU A 200 15.08 -42.07 8.48
CA GLU A 200 15.53 -43.44 8.78
C GLU A 200 14.40 -44.46 8.58
N ILE A 201 13.20 -44.16 9.11
CA ILE A 201 12.01 -45.01 8.93
C ILE A 201 11.64 -45.12 7.44
N THR A 202 11.61 -44.00 6.72
CA THR A 202 11.25 -43.98 5.29
C THR A 202 12.23 -44.80 4.45
N ALA A 203 13.53 -44.65 4.70
CA ALA A 203 14.57 -45.41 4.02
C ALA A 203 14.45 -46.92 4.31
N PHE A 204 14.20 -47.29 5.57
CA PHE A 204 14.05 -48.70 5.96
C PHE A 204 12.81 -49.34 5.32
N MET A 205 11.69 -48.60 5.25
CA MET A 205 10.48 -49.05 4.57
C MET A 205 10.69 -49.27 3.07
N MET A 206 11.47 -48.42 2.40
CA MET A 206 11.81 -48.59 0.98
C MET A 206 12.73 -49.79 0.73
N MET A 207 13.59 -50.14 1.68
CA MET A 207 14.50 -51.28 1.57
C MET A 207 13.81 -52.63 1.87
N ASN A 208 12.73 -52.65 2.65
CA ASN A 208 12.06 -53.87 3.07
C ASN A 208 10.80 -54.16 2.25
N THR A 209 10.96 -54.84 1.10
CA THR A 209 9.87 -55.16 0.15
C THR A 209 8.81 -56.13 0.69
N GLN A 210 9.06 -56.80 1.83
CA GLN A 210 8.11 -57.72 2.46
C GLN A 210 7.20 -57.03 3.49
N PHE A 211 7.51 -55.80 3.88
CA PHE A 211 6.75 -55.04 4.85
C PHE A 211 5.58 -54.30 4.18
N LYS A 212 4.36 -54.50 4.68
CA LYS A 212 3.21 -53.69 4.28
C LYS A 212 3.02 -52.57 5.28
N ALA A 213 3.34 -51.35 4.84
CA ALA A 213 3.17 -50.14 5.63
C ALA A 213 1.70 -49.93 6.02
N PRO A 214 1.42 -49.46 7.26
CA PRO A 214 0.13 -48.88 7.61
C PRO A 214 -0.22 -47.73 6.64
N VAL A 215 -1.49 -47.64 6.21
CA VAL A 215 -1.91 -46.76 5.10
C VAL A 215 -1.54 -45.29 5.30
N THR A 216 -1.64 -44.78 6.53
CA THR A 216 -1.48 -43.35 6.84
C THR A 216 -0.06 -42.94 7.25
N ILE A 217 0.87 -43.88 7.43
CA ILE A 217 2.19 -43.57 8.00
C ILE A 217 3.01 -42.65 7.08
N HIS A 218 2.96 -42.86 5.77
CA HIS A 218 3.74 -42.06 4.82
C HIS A 218 3.33 -40.58 4.84
N GLU A 219 2.01 -40.32 4.80
CA GLU A 219 1.45 -38.98 4.92
C GLU A 219 1.78 -38.34 6.28
N THR A 220 1.72 -39.13 7.36
CA THR A 220 2.04 -38.67 8.72
C THR A 220 3.51 -38.24 8.83
N LEU A 221 4.45 -39.05 8.34
CA LEU A 221 5.88 -38.72 8.32
C LEU A 221 6.16 -37.48 7.46
N GLN A 222 5.50 -37.36 6.31
CA GLN A 222 5.64 -36.20 5.43
C GLN A 222 5.15 -34.91 6.09
N LYS A 223 4.00 -34.95 6.80
CA LYS A 223 3.49 -33.81 7.57
C LYS A 223 4.45 -33.41 8.70
N ILE A 224 4.99 -34.37 9.45
CA ILE A 224 5.97 -34.11 10.54
C ILE A 224 7.25 -33.46 9.99
N CYS A 225 7.72 -33.87 8.81
CA CYS A 225 8.91 -33.28 8.20
C CYS A 225 8.67 -31.88 7.62
N ASN A 226 7.43 -31.59 7.18
CA ASN A 226 7.08 -30.36 6.46
C ASN A 226 6.31 -29.36 7.34
N MET A 227 6.87 -29.00 8.50
CA MET A 227 6.26 -28.08 9.46
C MET A 227 6.42 -26.61 9.07
N ASP A 228 5.67 -26.17 8.06
CA ASP A 228 5.54 -24.77 7.66
C ASP A 228 4.19 -24.20 8.11
N ILE A 229 4.18 -22.96 8.59
CA ILE A 229 3.00 -22.33 9.20
C ILE A 229 1.84 -22.21 8.20
N ASP A 230 2.13 -21.98 6.92
CA ASP A 230 1.11 -21.87 5.88
C ASP A 230 0.53 -23.24 5.48
N LYS A 231 1.29 -24.32 5.69
CA LYS A 231 0.82 -25.70 5.46
C LYS A 231 0.03 -26.25 6.66
N ILE A 232 0.45 -25.88 7.87
CA ILE A 232 -0.17 -26.31 9.13
C ILE A 232 -1.47 -25.56 9.40
N ALA A 233 -1.48 -24.26 9.10
CA ALA A 233 -2.61 -23.39 9.40
C ALA A 233 -2.72 -22.31 8.33
N SER A 234 -3.26 -22.69 7.16
CA SER A 234 -3.52 -21.77 6.07
C SER A 234 -4.54 -20.69 6.48
N LEU A 235 -4.27 -19.45 6.08
CA LEU A 235 -5.26 -18.39 6.21
C LEU A 235 -6.29 -18.58 5.09
N ASN A 236 -7.56 -18.78 5.44
CA ASN A 236 -8.66 -18.88 4.48
C ASN A 236 -8.98 -17.49 3.89
N THR A 237 -8.11 -16.97 3.03
CA THR A 237 -8.39 -15.77 2.24
C THR A 237 -9.11 -16.18 0.96
N LYS A 238 -10.43 -15.89 0.88
CA LYS A 238 -11.16 -16.08 -0.37
C LYS A 238 -10.66 -15.05 -1.39
N PRO A 239 -10.22 -15.48 -2.58
CA PRO A 239 -9.76 -14.54 -3.60
C PRO A 239 -10.96 -13.75 -4.15
N GLU A 240 -10.84 -12.41 -4.14
CA GLU A 240 -11.86 -11.55 -4.70
C GLU A 240 -11.88 -11.63 -6.24
N PRO A 241 -13.07 -11.63 -6.88
CA PRO A 241 -13.20 -11.84 -8.32
C PRO A 241 -12.69 -10.66 -9.15
N ILE A 242 -12.82 -9.43 -8.65
CA ILE A 242 -12.32 -8.17 -9.26
C ILE A 242 -11.93 -7.22 -8.10
N THR A 243 -10.80 -6.52 -8.21
CA THR A 243 -10.48 -5.40 -7.29
C THR A 243 -10.83 -4.07 -7.92
N HIS A 244 -11.24 -3.14 -7.06
CA HIS A 244 -11.52 -1.76 -7.44
C HIS A 244 -10.39 -0.81 -7.00
N CYS A 245 -9.38 -1.33 -6.30
CA CYS A 245 -8.32 -0.53 -5.68
C CYS A 245 -7.31 -0.03 -6.71
N LEU A 246 -6.80 -0.89 -7.60
CA LEU A 246 -5.71 -0.55 -8.50
C LEU A 246 -6.05 0.57 -9.48
N GLN A 247 -7.27 0.60 -10.01
CA GLN A 247 -7.69 1.67 -10.92
C GLN A 247 -7.68 3.02 -10.21
N ALA A 248 -8.33 3.11 -9.04
CA ALA A 248 -8.37 4.34 -8.28
C ALA A 248 -6.97 4.77 -7.81
N LEU A 249 -6.15 3.83 -7.35
CA LEU A 249 -4.79 4.09 -6.88
C LEU A 249 -3.89 4.61 -8.00
N ILE A 250 -3.93 4.00 -9.18
CA ILE A 250 -3.15 4.45 -10.34
C ILE A 250 -3.66 5.81 -10.82
N ALA A 251 -4.97 6.03 -10.83
CA ALA A 251 -5.53 7.33 -11.20
C ALA A 251 -5.02 8.45 -10.29
N ILE A 252 -4.95 8.20 -8.97
CA ILE A 252 -4.40 9.15 -8.00
C ILE A 252 -2.89 9.30 -8.13
N ASN A 253 -2.15 8.21 -8.34
CA ASN A 253 -0.69 8.28 -8.52
C ASN A 253 -0.31 9.06 -9.79
N VAL A 254 -0.99 8.81 -10.91
CA VAL A 254 -0.78 9.54 -12.17
C VAL A 254 -1.19 11.00 -12.02
N LEU A 255 -2.21 11.31 -11.20
CA LEU A 255 -2.58 12.67 -10.85
C LEU A 255 -1.46 13.41 -10.11
N ALA A 256 -0.97 12.79 -9.04
CA ALA A 256 -0.07 13.42 -8.08
C ALA A 256 1.36 13.52 -8.63
N ASN A 257 1.83 12.48 -9.33
CA ASN A 257 3.15 12.45 -9.93
C ASN A 257 3.19 11.53 -11.17
N PRO A 258 2.82 12.02 -12.36
CA PRO A 258 2.86 11.23 -13.59
C PRO A 258 4.29 10.85 -14.00
N SER A 259 5.31 11.55 -13.47
CA SER A 259 6.73 11.27 -13.69
C SER A 259 7.36 10.35 -12.64
N ALA A 260 6.54 9.69 -11.80
CA ALA A 260 7.03 8.79 -10.77
C ALA A 260 8.04 7.78 -11.33
N ASP A 261 9.09 7.53 -10.55
CA ASP A 261 10.09 6.53 -10.91
C ASP A 261 9.47 5.11 -10.85
N LEU A 262 10.13 4.16 -11.51
CA LEU A 262 9.65 2.78 -11.56
C LEU A 262 9.56 2.17 -10.15
N GLN A 263 10.51 2.53 -9.26
CA GLN A 263 10.55 2.03 -7.90
C GLN A 263 9.32 2.42 -7.08
N THR A 264 8.92 3.70 -7.09
CA THR A 264 7.78 4.18 -6.29
C THR A 264 6.50 3.51 -6.72
N LEU A 265 6.24 3.43 -8.03
CA LEU A 265 5.07 2.76 -8.56
C LEU A 265 5.08 1.25 -8.25
N SER A 266 6.22 0.58 -8.42
CA SER A 266 6.38 -0.83 -8.06
C SER A 266 6.15 -1.09 -6.58
N ASN A 267 6.62 -0.22 -5.68
CA ASN A 267 6.39 -0.34 -4.24
C ASN A 267 4.89 -0.26 -3.91
N HIS A 268 4.15 0.67 -4.53
CA HIS A 268 2.69 0.74 -4.37
C HIS A 268 1.99 -0.51 -4.89
N LEU A 269 2.43 -1.09 -6.02
CA LEU A 269 1.87 -2.33 -6.55
C LEU A 269 2.15 -3.54 -5.64
N LEU A 270 3.36 -3.64 -5.10
CA LEU A 270 3.73 -4.70 -4.14
C LEU A 270 3.02 -4.54 -2.79
N MET A 271 2.72 -3.30 -2.38
CA MET A 271 1.86 -3.03 -1.23
C MET A 271 0.45 -3.59 -1.46
N VAL A 272 -0.18 -3.28 -2.59
CA VAL A 272 -1.49 -3.83 -2.95
C VAL A 272 -1.43 -5.35 -3.04
N GLN A 273 -0.38 -5.91 -3.66
CA GLN A 273 -0.19 -7.35 -3.75
C GLN A 273 -0.22 -8.01 -2.36
N ARG A 274 0.46 -7.42 -1.37
CA ARG A 274 0.51 -7.96 -0.02
C ARG A 274 -0.81 -7.82 0.72
N ILE A 275 -1.37 -6.60 0.75
CA ILE A 275 -2.62 -6.31 1.45
C ILE A 275 -3.78 -7.15 0.90
N LYS A 276 -3.78 -7.42 -0.41
CA LYS A 276 -4.78 -8.25 -1.10
C LYS A 276 -4.43 -9.73 -1.21
N GLY A 277 -3.22 -10.15 -0.87
CA GLY A 277 -2.76 -11.53 -1.03
C GLY A 277 -2.74 -12.01 -2.49
N TYR A 278 -2.40 -11.15 -3.44
CA TYR A 278 -2.44 -11.46 -4.86
C TYR A 278 -1.23 -12.25 -5.36
N SER A 279 -1.49 -13.17 -6.29
CA SER A 279 -0.44 -13.69 -7.16
C SER A 279 0.07 -12.58 -8.08
N LEU A 280 1.33 -12.69 -8.52
CA LEU A 280 1.91 -11.72 -9.44
C LEU A 280 1.14 -11.66 -10.78
N SER A 281 0.66 -12.81 -11.28
CA SER A 281 -0.19 -12.86 -12.49
C SER A 281 -1.54 -12.14 -12.32
N ARG A 282 -2.13 -12.17 -11.11
CA ARG A 282 -3.34 -11.39 -10.79
C ARG A 282 -3.04 -9.90 -10.74
N LEU A 283 -1.95 -9.51 -10.09
CA LEU A 283 -1.52 -8.11 -10.00
C LEU A 283 -1.32 -7.48 -11.38
N TYR A 284 -0.62 -8.17 -12.29
CA TYR A 284 -0.42 -7.69 -13.67
C TYR A 284 -1.72 -7.56 -14.45
N CYS A 285 -2.64 -8.53 -14.34
CA CYS A 285 -3.93 -8.47 -15.01
C CYS A 285 -4.73 -7.24 -14.56
N GLU A 286 -4.80 -7.00 -13.25
CA GLU A 286 -5.55 -5.86 -12.70
C GLU A 286 -4.86 -4.51 -12.97
N LEU A 287 -3.53 -4.47 -13.01
CA LEU A 287 -2.77 -3.30 -13.46
C LEU A 287 -3.14 -2.91 -14.90
N ILE A 288 -3.18 -3.87 -15.81
CA ILE A 288 -3.53 -3.64 -17.22
C ILE A 288 -5.00 -3.20 -17.32
N ARG A 289 -5.92 -3.86 -16.61
CA ARG A 289 -7.34 -3.48 -16.56
C ARG A 289 -7.52 -2.05 -16.05
N ALA A 290 -6.83 -1.68 -14.97
CA ALA A 290 -6.86 -0.34 -14.41
C ALA A 290 -6.41 0.73 -15.42
N CYS A 291 -5.35 0.46 -16.17
CA CYS A 291 -4.85 1.38 -17.21
C CYS A 291 -5.84 1.48 -18.38
N PHE A 292 -6.45 0.37 -18.80
CA PHE A 292 -7.46 0.38 -19.87
C PHE A 292 -8.76 1.10 -19.48
N ILE A 293 -9.23 0.95 -18.23
CA ILE A 293 -10.38 1.70 -17.71
C ILE A 293 -10.07 3.20 -17.73
N SER A 294 -8.89 3.60 -17.24
CA SER A 294 -8.48 5.00 -17.16
C SER A 294 -8.22 5.61 -18.55
N LEU A 295 -7.63 4.85 -19.47
CA LEU A 295 -7.47 5.26 -20.88
C LEU A 295 -8.83 5.50 -21.54
N ASN A 296 -9.80 4.60 -21.33
CA ASN A 296 -11.16 4.77 -21.83
C ASN A 296 -11.88 6.00 -21.25
N ASP A 297 -11.64 6.30 -19.98
CA ASP A 297 -12.22 7.46 -19.29
C ASP A 297 -11.60 8.79 -19.80
N SER A 298 -10.29 8.78 -20.08
CA SER A 298 -9.55 9.95 -20.60
C SER A 298 -9.89 10.35 -22.03
N SER A 299 -10.66 9.54 -22.77
CA SER A 299 -10.85 9.68 -24.23
C SER A 299 -11.59 10.95 -24.67
N LYS A 300 -12.11 11.76 -23.74
CA LYS A 300 -12.82 13.01 -24.03
C LYS A 300 -11.90 14.22 -24.13
N ASP A 301 -10.70 14.12 -23.56
CA ASP A 301 -9.73 15.20 -23.43
C ASP A 301 -8.41 14.74 -24.04
N SER A 302 -7.97 15.43 -25.10
CA SER A 302 -6.78 15.05 -25.86
C SER A 302 -5.52 15.00 -25.01
N LEU A 303 -5.36 15.91 -24.05
CA LEU A 303 -4.17 15.98 -23.21
C LEU A 303 -4.14 14.80 -22.22
N LYS A 304 -5.27 14.53 -21.57
CA LYS A 304 -5.42 13.38 -20.66
C LYS A 304 -5.26 12.07 -21.43
N GLN A 305 -5.85 11.97 -22.63
CA GLN A 305 -5.72 10.78 -23.47
C GLN A 305 -4.27 10.51 -23.85
N SER A 306 -3.51 11.52 -24.26
CA SER A 306 -2.09 11.37 -24.59
C SER A 306 -1.27 10.93 -23.37
N LEU A 307 -1.53 11.50 -22.18
CA LEU A 307 -0.86 11.10 -20.94
C LEU A 307 -1.15 9.64 -20.57
N TRP A 308 -2.42 9.24 -20.56
CA TRP A 308 -2.82 7.87 -20.21
C TRP A 308 -2.38 6.84 -21.24
N ALA A 309 -2.34 7.21 -22.53
CA ALA A 309 -1.82 6.35 -23.57
C ALA A 309 -0.30 6.17 -23.43
N ALA A 310 0.47 7.25 -23.18
CA ALA A 310 1.90 7.17 -22.90
C ALA A 310 2.17 6.31 -21.66
N PHE A 311 1.42 6.53 -20.57
CA PHE A 311 1.55 5.74 -19.36
C PHE A 311 1.27 4.25 -19.61
N THR A 312 0.18 3.93 -20.30
CA THR A 312 -0.24 2.55 -20.58
C THR A 312 0.73 1.82 -21.50
N PHE A 313 1.14 2.41 -22.62
CA PHE A 313 1.90 1.70 -23.65
C PHE A 313 3.42 1.84 -23.52
N LEU A 314 3.93 2.83 -22.75
CA LEU A 314 5.37 3.01 -22.53
C LEU A 314 5.79 2.67 -21.10
N LYS A 315 5.08 3.19 -20.07
CA LYS A 315 5.48 2.99 -18.66
C LYS A 315 5.18 1.59 -18.16
N ILE A 316 3.96 1.10 -18.37
CA ILE A 316 3.51 -0.18 -17.79
C ILE A 316 4.39 -1.36 -18.25
N PRO A 317 4.81 -1.48 -19.52
CA PRO A 317 5.76 -2.52 -19.91
C PRO A 317 7.07 -2.47 -19.11
N GLN A 318 7.60 -1.28 -18.84
CA GLN A 318 8.81 -1.10 -18.03
C GLN A 318 8.57 -1.48 -16.56
N VAL A 319 7.41 -1.14 -16.00
CA VAL A 319 7.03 -1.50 -14.62
C VAL A 319 6.87 -3.02 -14.48
N ILE A 320 6.22 -3.69 -15.44
CA ILE A 320 6.07 -5.15 -15.45
C ILE A 320 7.44 -5.82 -15.57
N HIS A 321 8.31 -5.34 -16.46
CA HIS A 321 9.68 -5.84 -16.59
C HIS A 321 10.48 -5.66 -15.29
N TYR A 322 10.38 -4.48 -14.66
CA TYR A 322 11.05 -4.20 -13.38
C TYR A 322 10.55 -5.14 -12.26
N LEU A 323 9.24 -5.32 -12.14
CA LEU A 323 8.63 -6.24 -11.15
C LEU A 323 9.00 -7.70 -11.43
N HIS A 324 9.03 -8.11 -12.70
CA HIS A 324 9.45 -9.45 -13.09
C HIS A 324 10.90 -9.73 -12.66
N ASN A 325 11.81 -8.78 -12.88
CA ASN A 325 13.21 -8.94 -12.48
C ASN A 325 13.42 -8.88 -10.96
N THR A 326 12.54 -8.20 -10.23
CA THR A 326 12.65 -8.02 -8.77
C THR A 326 11.97 -9.15 -7.99
N CYS A 327 10.82 -9.64 -8.48
CA CYS A 327 9.93 -10.54 -7.74
C CYS A 327 9.56 -11.81 -8.50
N GLY A 328 9.83 -11.90 -9.81
CA GLY A 328 9.53 -13.09 -10.60
C GLY A 328 10.41 -14.27 -10.20
N ASN A 329 9.88 -15.50 -10.34
CA ASN A 329 10.70 -16.70 -10.23
C ASN A 329 11.69 -16.72 -11.39
N THR A 330 12.90 -16.20 -11.18
CA THR A 330 13.98 -16.33 -12.14
C THR A 330 14.53 -17.77 -12.12
N ASN A 331 13.71 -18.74 -12.51
CA ASN A 331 14.25 -19.97 -13.09
C ASN A 331 14.90 -19.51 -14.40
N LYS A 332 16.22 -19.30 -14.36
CA LYS A 332 17.03 -18.83 -15.49
C LYS A 332 16.97 -19.74 -16.73
N ASP A 333 16.26 -20.87 -16.63
CA ASP A 333 16.00 -21.80 -17.72
C ASP A 333 14.81 -21.39 -18.61
N ASN A 334 13.91 -20.51 -18.14
CA ASN A 334 12.77 -20.06 -18.93
C ASN A 334 13.08 -18.75 -19.69
N GLU A 335 12.88 -18.75 -21.01
CA GLU A 335 13.10 -17.58 -21.90
C GLU A 335 12.01 -16.47 -21.76
N TYR A 336 11.01 -16.64 -20.88
CA TYR A 336 9.88 -15.71 -20.71
C TYR A 336 9.23 -15.80 -19.31
N SER A 337 8.40 -14.81 -18.94
CA SER A 337 7.63 -14.80 -17.68
C SER A 337 6.29 -15.53 -17.82
N ILE A 338 6.13 -16.60 -17.04
CA ILE A 338 4.87 -17.37 -16.96
C ILE A 338 3.75 -16.49 -16.38
N GLU A 339 4.07 -15.69 -15.36
CA GLU A 339 3.09 -14.85 -14.66
C GLU A 339 2.48 -13.78 -15.57
N VAL A 340 3.26 -13.24 -16.51
CA VAL A 340 2.77 -12.28 -17.51
C VAL A 340 1.86 -12.99 -18.52
N VAL A 341 2.24 -14.17 -19.02
CA VAL A 341 1.39 -14.94 -19.94
C VAL A 341 0.04 -15.28 -19.29
N GLU A 342 0.05 -15.78 -18.05
CA GLU A 342 -1.17 -16.03 -17.27
C GLU A 342 -2.01 -14.77 -17.05
N ALA A 343 -1.37 -13.61 -16.85
CA ALA A 343 -2.08 -12.35 -16.68
C ALA A 343 -2.87 -11.95 -17.94
N PHE A 344 -2.28 -12.14 -19.12
CA PHE A 344 -2.95 -11.89 -20.40
C PHE A 344 -4.08 -12.91 -20.67
N GLU A 345 -3.92 -14.17 -20.27
CA GLU A 345 -5.01 -15.16 -20.32
C GLU A 345 -6.22 -14.74 -19.46
N LYS A 346 -5.95 -14.29 -18.23
CA LYS A 346 -6.99 -13.73 -17.34
C LYS A 346 -7.62 -12.48 -17.97
N LEU A 347 -6.82 -11.62 -18.60
CA LEU A 347 -7.29 -10.38 -19.24
C LEU A 347 -8.25 -10.66 -20.41
N LEU A 348 -8.03 -11.74 -21.19
CA LEU A 348 -8.92 -12.10 -22.31
C LEU A 348 -10.37 -12.37 -21.87
N GLN A 349 -10.58 -12.72 -20.60
CA GLN A 349 -11.93 -12.91 -20.03
C GLN A 349 -12.70 -11.57 -19.90
N ALA A 350 -12.01 -10.43 -19.99
CA ALA A 350 -12.58 -9.09 -19.88
C ALA A 350 -13.07 -8.52 -21.22
N THR A 351 -13.74 -9.33 -22.04
CA THR A 351 -14.10 -8.96 -23.43
C THR A 351 -14.83 -7.62 -23.58
N PRO A 352 -15.81 -7.24 -22.73
CA PRO A 352 -16.50 -5.94 -22.88
C PRO A 352 -15.56 -4.73 -22.71
N LEU A 353 -14.63 -4.79 -21.75
CA LEU A 353 -13.65 -3.72 -21.55
C LEU A 353 -12.72 -3.62 -22.77
N LEU A 354 -12.20 -4.77 -23.22
CA LEU A 354 -11.29 -4.85 -24.35
C LEU A 354 -11.94 -4.31 -25.64
N ASP A 355 -13.20 -4.66 -25.88
CA ASP A 355 -13.95 -4.20 -27.05
C ASP A 355 -14.13 -2.68 -27.09
N ILE A 356 -14.43 -2.07 -25.94
CA ILE A 356 -14.62 -0.62 -25.84
C ILE A 356 -13.28 0.10 -26.06
N VAL A 357 -12.21 -0.39 -25.42
CA VAL A 357 -10.88 0.23 -25.50
C VAL A 357 -10.31 0.11 -26.91
N ASP A 358 -10.44 -1.05 -27.54
CA ASP A 358 -10.00 -1.26 -28.92
C ASP A 358 -10.72 -0.32 -29.89
N THR A 359 -12.03 -0.20 -29.76
CA THR A 359 -12.85 0.65 -30.64
C THR A 359 -12.48 2.12 -30.50
N LYS A 360 -12.25 2.60 -29.27
CA LYS A 360 -11.91 4.01 -29.02
C LYS A 360 -10.50 4.40 -29.44
N ASN A 361 -9.55 3.46 -29.39
CA ASN A 361 -8.15 3.71 -29.72
C ASN A 361 -7.78 3.25 -31.13
N SER A 362 -8.73 2.65 -31.85
CA SER A 362 -8.56 2.06 -33.18
C SER A 362 -7.37 1.09 -33.27
N CYS A 363 -7.18 0.26 -32.24
CA CYS A 363 -6.08 -0.70 -32.16
C CYS A 363 -6.47 -1.97 -31.40
N ASN A 364 -5.74 -3.06 -31.64
CA ASN A 364 -5.75 -4.20 -30.74
C ASN A 364 -4.90 -3.89 -29.51
N SER A 365 -5.56 -3.44 -28.44
CA SER A 365 -4.90 -2.91 -27.25
C SER A 365 -4.03 -3.96 -26.53
N VAL A 366 -4.41 -5.24 -26.64
CA VAL A 366 -3.62 -6.35 -26.09
C VAL A 366 -2.32 -6.52 -26.88
N ILE A 367 -2.40 -6.56 -28.21
CA ILE A 367 -1.21 -6.72 -29.05
C ILE A 367 -0.30 -5.49 -28.95
N SER A 368 -0.86 -4.28 -28.94
CA SER A 368 -0.09 -3.04 -28.77
C SER A 368 0.67 -2.99 -27.44
N LEU A 369 0.18 -3.65 -26.38
CA LEU A 369 0.87 -3.72 -25.09
C LEU A 369 1.90 -4.87 -25.02
N LEU A 370 1.63 -5.98 -25.70
CA LEU A 370 2.55 -7.11 -25.77
C LEU A 370 3.80 -6.79 -26.61
N GLU A 371 3.69 -5.96 -27.65
CA GLU A 371 4.84 -5.58 -28.50
C GLU A 371 6.03 -4.99 -27.72
N PRO A 372 5.86 -3.97 -26.84
CA PRO A 372 6.93 -3.51 -25.95
C PRO A 372 7.45 -4.59 -25.00
N LEU A 373 6.59 -5.45 -24.46
CA LEU A 373 6.99 -6.53 -23.54
C LEU A 373 7.86 -7.59 -24.23
N MET A 374 7.60 -7.86 -25.51
CA MET A 374 8.44 -8.74 -26.33
C MET A 374 9.82 -8.12 -26.56
N LYS A 375 9.89 -6.80 -26.84
CA LYS A 375 11.18 -6.09 -26.96
C LYS A 375 11.99 -6.09 -25.67
N LEU A 376 11.33 -6.20 -24.51
CA LEU A 376 11.95 -6.32 -23.20
C LEU A 376 12.26 -7.77 -22.79
N ASN A 377 12.08 -8.75 -23.70
CA ASN A 377 12.28 -10.19 -23.46
C ASN A 377 11.46 -10.75 -22.28
N VAL A 378 10.28 -10.17 -22.01
CA VAL A 378 9.37 -10.68 -20.96
C VAL A 378 8.44 -11.77 -21.50
N ILE A 379 8.18 -11.76 -22.81
CA ILE A 379 7.38 -12.73 -23.56
C ILE A 379 8.11 -13.12 -24.85
N SER A 380 7.80 -14.30 -25.39
CA SER A 380 8.36 -14.78 -26.67
C SER A 380 7.46 -14.50 -27.88
N GLU A 381 8.02 -14.59 -29.08
CA GLU A 381 7.30 -14.40 -30.35
C GLU A 381 6.15 -15.41 -30.53
N ASN A 382 6.30 -16.65 -30.04
CA ASN A 382 5.24 -17.66 -30.05
C ASN A 382 4.00 -17.19 -29.28
N HIS A 383 4.20 -16.51 -28.13
CA HIS A 383 3.08 -15.96 -27.35
C HIS A 383 2.40 -14.80 -28.09
N MET A 384 3.16 -13.97 -28.81
CA MET A 384 2.59 -12.90 -29.65
C MET A 384 1.64 -13.46 -30.71
N VAL A 385 2.05 -14.51 -31.41
CA VAL A 385 1.22 -15.18 -32.43
C VAL A 385 -0.02 -15.78 -31.79
N TYR A 386 0.14 -16.46 -30.65
CA TYR A 386 -0.96 -17.06 -29.92
C TYR A 386 -2.04 -16.06 -29.48
N PHE A 387 -1.66 -14.94 -28.84
CA PHE A 387 -2.63 -13.93 -28.41
C PHE A 387 -3.27 -13.18 -29.59
N ARG A 388 -2.54 -13.03 -30.71
CA ARG A 388 -3.08 -12.46 -31.94
C ARG A 388 -4.18 -13.33 -32.54
N GLN A 389 -3.97 -14.64 -32.61
CA GLN A 389 -4.99 -15.59 -33.07
C GLN A 389 -6.25 -15.54 -32.19
N LYS A 390 -6.10 -15.44 -30.87
CA LYS A 390 -7.24 -15.28 -29.94
C LYS A 390 -8.06 -14.01 -30.17
N ARG A 391 -7.51 -13.01 -30.87
CA ARG A 391 -8.13 -11.69 -31.12
C ARG A 391 -8.40 -11.39 -32.60
N GLU A 392 -8.13 -12.33 -33.50
CA GLU A 392 -8.19 -12.16 -34.97
C GLU A 392 -9.53 -11.59 -35.47
N ASN A 393 -10.65 -12.08 -34.94
CA ASN A 393 -12.00 -11.63 -35.32
C ASN A 393 -12.28 -10.14 -35.05
N LYS A 394 -11.50 -9.50 -34.16
CA LYS A 394 -11.63 -8.08 -33.81
C LYS A 394 -10.71 -7.21 -34.67
N ASP A 395 -9.51 -7.68 -34.97
CA ASP A 395 -8.55 -6.98 -35.84
C ASP A 395 -9.17 -6.65 -37.20
N VAL A 396 -9.90 -7.61 -37.80
CA VAL A 396 -10.62 -7.43 -39.07
C VAL A 396 -11.69 -6.32 -39.01
N LYS A 397 -12.31 -6.10 -37.84
CA LYS A 397 -13.33 -5.06 -37.65
C LYS A 397 -12.70 -3.69 -37.40
N LEU A 398 -11.55 -3.64 -36.73
CA LEU A 398 -10.83 -2.40 -36.42
C LEU A 398 -10.17 -1.79 -37.64
N LEU A 399 -9.68 -2.61 -38.58
CA LEU A 399 -9.16 -2.15 -39.88
C LEU A 399 -10.19 -1.36 -40.72
N LYS A 400 -11.49 -1.52 -40.44
CA LYS A 400 -12.57 -0.75 -41.08
C LYS A 400 -12.86 0.59 -40.40
N LEU A 401 -12.32 0.80 -39.20
CA LEU A 401 -12.51 1.97 -38.34
C LEU A 401 -11.23 2.84 -38.26
N GLU A 402 -10.16 2.46 -38.94
CA GLU A 402 -8.94 3.28 -39.01
C GLU A 402 -9.26 4.62 -39.72
N PRO A 403 -8.88 5.77 -39.14
CA PRO A 403 -9.08 7.07 -39.76
C PRO A 403 -8.35 7.15 -41.10
N THR A 404 -9.02 7.60 -42.15
CA THR A 404 -8.41 7.89 -43.45
C THR A 404 -7.58 9.19 -43.37
N GLY A 405 -6.33 9.12 -42.90
CA GLY A 405 -5.40 10.25 -42.84
C GLY A 405 -4.07 9.94 -42.12
N LEU A 406 -3.17 10.93 -42.03
CA LEU A 406 -1.83 10.87 -41.37
C LEU A 406 -1.86 10.50 -39.86
N GLN A 407 -3.04 10.32 -39.25
CA GLN A 407 -3.25 9.93 -37.86
C GLN A 407 -3.51 8.42 -37.78
N GLY A 408 -2.50 7.66 -37.33
CA GLY A 408 -2.65 6.23 -37.01
C GLY A 408 -3.38 6.02 -35.68
N SER A 409 -3.46 4.77 -35.24
CA SER A 409 -4.03 4.42 -33.92
C SER A 409 -3.32 5.15 -32.76
N VAL A 410 -4.02 5.34 -31.63
CA VAL A 410 -3.47 6.07 -30.47
C VAL A 410 -2.10 5.53 -30.01
N PRO A 411 -1.89 4.21 -29.86
CA PRO A 411 -0.57 3.68 -29.50
C PRO A 411 0.50 4.00 -30.55
N SER A 412 0.16 3.92 -31.84
CA SER A 412 1.12 4.21 -32.92
C SER A 412 1.60 5.66 -32.90
N PHE A 413 0.72 6.59 -32.53
CA PHE A 413 1.05 8.01 -32.40
C PHE A 413 1.98 8.27 -31.21
N ILE A 414 1.72 7.60 -30.09
CA ILE A 414 2.57 7.66 -28.88
C ILE A 414 3.98 7.11 -29.16
N THR A 415 4.09 5.92 -29.77
CA THR A 415 5.39 5.31 -30.07
C THR A 415 6.18 6.12 -31.11
N ARG A 416 5.51 6.87 -32.00
CA ARG A 416 6.17 7.80 -32.94
C ARG A 416 6.67 9.09 -32.26
N ALA A 417 6.08 9.47 -31.13
CA ALA A 417 6.51 10.64 -30.38
C ALA A 417 7.85 10.43 -29.64
N GLU A 418 8.21 9.20 -29.25
CA GLU A 418 9.51 8.87 -28.63
C GLU A 418 10.74 9.30 -29.48
N PRO A 419 10.89 8.87 -30.75
CA PRO A 419 12.02 9.31 -31.58
C PRO A 419 11.94 10.80 -31.92
N THR A 420 10.74 11.37 -32.00
CA THR A 420 10.53 12.80 -32.24
C THR A 420 11.06 13.61 -31.05
N LEU A 421 10.71 13.23 -29.82
CA LEU A 421 11.24 13.82 -28.59
C LEU A 421 12.77 13.72 -28.54
N ALA A 422 13.33 12.55 -28.85
CA ALA A 422 14.78 12.37 -28.89
C ALA A 422 15.46 13.31 -29.92
N GLY A 423 14.84 13.50 -31.10
CA GLY A 423 15.28 14.43 -32.12
C GLY A 423 15.22 15.89 -31.68
N ILE A 424 14.12 16.31 -31.05
CA ILE A 424 13.92 17.66 -30.48
C ILE A 424 15.00 17.94 -29.44
N LEU A 425 15.17 17.02 -28.48
CA LEU A 425 16.20 17.13 -27.46
C LEU A 425 17.56 17.28 -28.12
N LYS A 426 17.95 16.39 -29.04
CA LYS A 426 19.24 16.46 -29.74
C LYS A 426 19.47 17.81 -30.42
N THR A 427 18.45 18.36 -31.08
CA THR A 427 18.54 19.65 -31.79
C THR A 427 18.69 20.82 -30.82
N MET A 428 17.95 20.81 -29.69
CA MET A 428 18.08 21.81 -28.63
C MET A 428 19.36 21.68 -27.79
N GLY A 429 20.09 20.57 -27.90
CA GLY A 429 21.38 20.36 -27.24
C GLY A 429 22.58 20.94 -28.00
N GLY A 430 22.38 21.46 -29.22
CA GLY A 430 23.44 22.04 -30.06
C GLY A 430 23.57 23.57 -29.94
N GLU A 431 24.39 24.17 -30.82
CA GLU A 431 24.59 25.63 -30.89
C GLU A 431 23.37 26.34 -31.52
N PHE A 432 22.62 27.12 -30.72
CA PHE A 432 21.42 27.83 -31.18
C PHE A 432 21.65 28.82 -32.33
N HIS A 433 22.87 29.37 -32.45
CA HIS A 433 23.22 30.29 -33.54
C HIS A 433 22.99 29.70 -34.95
N LYS A 434 23.07 28.37 -35.12
CA LYS A 434 22.88 27.72 -36.42
C LYS A 434 21.51 27.06 -36.59
N THR A 435 20.81 26.79 -35.49
CA THR A 435 19.59 25.96 -35.48
C THR A 435 18.33 26.73 -35.08
N HIS A 436 18.41 28.02 -34.73
CA HIS A 436 17.28 28.79 -34.23
C HIS A 436 16.09 28.89 -35.21
N ASP A 437 16.33 29.09 -36.51
CA ASP A 437 15.24 29.18 -37.50
C ASP A 437 14.52 27.84 -37.71
N SER A 438 15.27 26.72 -37.76
CA SER A 438 14.68 25.39 -37.89
C SER A 438 13.95 24.95 -36.62
N LEU A 439 14.49 25.29 -35.44
CA LEU A 439 13.82 25.10 -34.16
C LEU A 439 12.54 25.92 -34.05
N TYR A 440 12.54 27.18 -34.49
CA TYR A 440 11.35 28.01 -34.51
C TYR A 440 10.23 27.40 -35.37
N ALA A 441 10.56 27.01 -36.60
CA ALA A 441 9.61 26.36 -37.50
C ALA A 441 9.05 25.05 -36.90
N MET A 442 9.92 24.25 -36.29
CA MET A 442 9.54 23.02 -35.60
C MET A 442 8.59 23.29 -34.41
N LEU A 443 8.91 24.27 -33.55
CA LEU A 443 8.06 24.62 -32.40
C LEU A 443 6.68 25.10 -32.86
N CYS A 444 6.61 25.92 -33.91
CA CYS A 444 5.33 26.37 -34.48
C CYS A 444 4.50 25.19 -35.00
N GLN A 445 5.13 24.20 -35.65
CA GLN A 445 4.45 22.99 -36.10
C GLN A 445 3.96 22.11 -34.94
N ILE A 446 4.76 21.99 -33.87
CA ILE A 446 4.42 21.16 -32.70
C ILE A 446 3.26 21.75 -31.90
N VAL A 447 3.20 23.08 -31.77
CA VAL A 447 2.09 23.79 -31.10
C VAL A 447 0.79 23.67 -31.90
N GLY A 448 0.87 23.36 -33.19
CA GLY A 448 -0.29 23.01 -34.02
C GLY A 448 -0.88 21.63 -33.65
N GLY A 449 -2.00 21.62 -32.91
CA GLY A 449 -2.79 20.42 -32.61
C GLY A 449 -2.29 19.63 -31.39
N ALA A 450 -2.66 18.34 -31.31
CA ALA A 450 -2.38 17.46 -30.15
C ALA A 450 -0.90 16.97 -30.06
N THR A 451 -0.03 17.45 -30.94
CA THR A 451 1.36 16.97 -31.06
C THR A 451 2.20 17.39 -29.85
N LEU A 452 2.08 18.64 -29.40
CA LEU A 452 2.76 19.15 -28.20
C LEU A 452 2.37 18.33 -26.97
N ASP A 453 1.06 18.13 -26.74
CA ASP A 453 0.54 17.37 -25.61
C ASP A 453 1.09 15.94 -25.58
N THR A 454 1.22 15.32 -26.75
CA THR A 454 1.74 13.96 -26.90
C THR A 454 3.24 13.89 -26.62
N ILE A 455 4.03 14.84 -27.13
CA ILE A 455 5.46 14.92 -26.85
C ILE A 455 5.72 15.16 -25.36
N LEU A 456 4.95 16.06 -24.74
CA LEU A 456 5.06 16.34 -23.31
C LEU A 456 4.62 15.15 -22.45
N ALA A 457 3.53 14.47 -22.81
CA ALA A 457 3.09 13.24 -22.17
C ALA A 457 4.16 12.15 -22.18
N VAL A 458 4.79 11.90 -23.34
CA VAL A 458 5.91 10.95 -23.45
C VAL A 458 7.10 11.41 -22.62
N ALA A 459 7.47 12.69 -22.68
CA ALA A 459 8.58 13.24 -21.89
C ALA A 459 8.37 13.08 -20.38
N ILE A 460 7.13 13.21 -19.91
CA ILE A 460 6.79 13.04 -18.49
C ILE A 460 6.90 11.60 -18.06
N VAL A 461 6.28 10.69 -18.82
CA VAL A 461 6.26 9.27 -18.50
C VAL A 461 7.67 8.67 -18.51
N GLU A 462 8.53 9.12 -19.44
CA GLU A 462 9.94 8.75 -19.52
C GLU A 462 10.83 9.46 -18.48
N GLY A 463 10.31 10.39 -17.67
CA GLY A 463 11.10 11.15 -16.69
C GLY A 463 12.05 12.18 -17.31
N LYS A 464 11.79 12.63 -18.54
CA LYS A 464 12.58 13.59 -19.31
C LYS A 464 11.99 15.02 -19.33
N ILE A 465 10.90 15.28 -18.60
CA ILE A 465 10.24 16.61 -18.56
C ILE A 465 11.19 17.71 -18.09
N LYS A 466 11.96 17.48 -17.03
CA LYS A 466 12.98 18.42 -16.54
C LYS A 466 14.07 18.70 -17.59
N LEU A 467 14.44 17.69 -18.38
CA LEU A 467 15.44 17.82 -19.43
C LEU A 467 14.95 18.69 -20.60
N ILE A 468 13.71 18.48 -21.07
CA ILE A 468 13.14 19.32 -22.14
C ILE A 468 12.93 20.75 -21.65
N VAL A 469 12.47 20.94 -20.41
CA VAL A 469 12.29 22.28 -19.82
C VAL A 469 13.62 23.01 -19.69
N SER A 470 14.66 22.39 -19.14
CA SER A 470 15.98 23.01 -19.03
C SER A 470 16.54 23.47 -20.38
N ARG A 471 16.31 22.67 -21.44
CA ARG A 471 16.71 23.04 -22.81
C ARG A 471 15.86 24.16 -23.40
N LEU A 472 14.54 24.15 -23.15
CA LEU A 472 13.63 25.22 -23.54
C LEU A 472 13.94 26.55 -22.84
N ILE A 473 14.28 26.53 -21.53
CA ILE A 473 14.71 27.73 -20.79
C ILE A 473 15.97 28.31 -21.41
N LYS A 474 16.99 27.48 -21.69
CA LYS A 474 18.22 27.93 -22.36
C LYS A 474 17.95 28.53 -23.75
N PHE A 475 17.02 27.93 -24.50
CA PHE A 475 16.62 28.44 -25.80
C PHE A 475 15.85 29.77 -25.69
N ASN A 476 14.97 29.90 -24.68
CA ASN A 476 14.24 31.13 -24.40
C ASN A 476 15.18 32.27 -23.97
N GLU A 477 16.17 31.99 -23.12
CA GLU A 477 17.22 32.95 -22.73
C GLU A 477 18.06 33.40 -23.92
N PHE A 478 18.47 32.46 -24.78
CA PHE A 478 19.15 32.80 -26.03
C PHE A 478 18.29 33.73 -26.90
N ALA A 479 17.00 33.42 -27.07
CA ALA A 479 16.08 34.22 -27.85
C ALA A 479 15.86 35.62 -27.22
N LEU A 480 15.80 35.70 -25.89
CA LEU A 480 15.69 36.95 -25.15
C LEU A 480 16.90 37.87 -25.40
N LEU A 481 18.11 37.33 -25.30
CA LEU A 481 19.34 38.08 -25.57
C LEU A 481 19.38 38.55 -27.02
N ALA A 482 19.07 37.66 -27.98
CA ALA A 482 19.07 37.98 -29.40
C ALA A 482 18.00 39.03 -29.76
N ALA A 483 16.82 38.96 -29.15
CA ALA A 483 15.73 39.93 -29.35
C ALA A 483 16.00 41.29 -28.69
N SER A 484 16.92 41.36 -27.72
CA SER A 484 17.32 42.59 -27.04
C SER A 484 18.43 43.36 -27.77
N GLU A 485 18.96 42.83 -28.88
CA GLU A 485 19.95 43.50 -29.71
C GLU A 485 19.33 44.67 -30.50
N LYS A 486 20.08 45.78 -30.67
CA LYS A 486 19.62 46.92 -31.47
C LYS A 486 19.41 46.50 -32.93
N GLY A 487 18.19 46.68 -33.44
CA GLY A 487 17.83 46.29 -34.81
C GLY A 487 17.48 44.81 -34.99
N ALA A 488 17.15 44.09 -33.92
CA ALA A 488 16.72 42.69 -33.99
C ALA A 488 15.53 42.48 -34.94
N SER A 489 15.55 41.37 -35.69
CA SER A 489 14.46 40.97 -36.57
C SER A 489 13.23 40.52 -35.77
N GLN A 490 12.04 40.71 -36.36
CA GLN A 490 10.77 40.25 -35.76
C GLN A 490 10.77 38.73 -35.47
N SER A 491 11.50 37.95 -36.28
CA SER A 491 11.67 36.51 -36.06
C SER A 491 12.27 36.17 -34.69
N LYS A 492 13.22 36.96 -34.17
CA LYS A 492 13.85 36.72 -32.86
C LYS A 492 12.86 36.93 -31.70
N VAL A 493 12.03 37.97 -31.79
CA VAL A 493 10.94 38.22 -30.82
C VAL A 493 9.92 37.08 -30.86
N ASN A 494 9.58 36.60 -32.06
CA ASN A 494 8.66 35.49 -32.24
C ASN A 494 9.18 34.17 -31.64
N ILE A 495 10.50 33.94 -31.62
CA ILE A 495 11.13 32.77 -30.98
C ILE A 495 11.01 32.85 -29.46
N PHE A 496 11.30 34.03 -28.88
CA PHE A 496 11.10 34.26 -27.45
C PHE A 496 9.64 34.03 -27.08
N ASP A 497 8.71 34.60 -27.83
CA ASP A 497 7.27 34.52 -27.59
C ASP A 497 6.75 33.07 -27.60
N ILE A 498 7.04 32.28 -28.64
CA ILE A 498 6.56 30.87 -28.70
C ILE A 498 7.19 30.00 -27.60
N SER A 499 8.48 30.17 -27.32
CA SER A 499 9.15 29.37 -26.28
C SER A 499 8.66 29.74 -24.87
N PHE A 500 8.37 31.02 -24.63
CA PHE A 500 7.76 31.50 -23.40
C PHE A 500 6.34 30.94 -23.20
N LEU A 501 5.52 30.91 -24.25
CA LEU A 501 4.19 30.30 -24.21
C LEU A 501 4.24 28.80 -23.93
N ILE A 502 5.13 28.05 -24.57
CA ILE A 502 5.29 26.61 -24.32
C ILE A 502 5.67 26.36 -22.85
N LEU A 503 6.63 27.13 -22.32
CA LEU A 503 7.01 27.04 -20.91
C LEU A 503 5.85 27.38 -19.97
N CYS A 504 5.06 28.42 -20.28
CA CYS A 504 3.85 28.75 -19.53
C CYS A 504 2.82 27.61 -19.57
N SER A 505 2.63 26.96 -20.72
CA SER A 505 1.73 25.81 -20.83
C SER A 505 2.20 24.66 -19.93
N ILE A 506 3.50 24.36 -19.92
CA ILE A 506 4.07 23.30 -19.07
C ILE A 506 3.80 23.59 -17.58
N VAL A 507 3.95 24.84 -17.12
CA VAL A 507 3.61 25.22 -15.74
C VAL A 507 2.12 25.04 -15.45
N GLN A 508 1.24 25.41 -16.38
CA GLN A 508 -0.20 25.25 -16.21
C GLN A 508 -0.65 23.77 -16.17
N ASP A 509 0.00 22.91 -16.97
CA ASP A 509 -0.37 21.49 -17.10
C ASP A 509 0.25 20.61 -16.01
N TYR A 510 1.48 20.89 -15.61
CA TYR A 510 2.29 20.01 -14.75
C TYR A 510 2.81 20.68 -13.48
N GLY A 511 2.43 21.94 -13.23
CA GLY A 511 2.83 22.72 -12.07
C GLY A 511 4.22 23.36 -12.20
N ALA A 512 4.51 24.30 -11.31
CA ALA A 512 5.79 25.01 -11.34
C ALA A 512 7.00 24.12 -11.02
N ASP A 513 6.82 23.05 -10.23
CA ASP A 513 7.90 22.11 -9.89
C ASP A 513 8.45 21.38 -11.12
N ALA A 514 7.65 21.22 -12.19
CA ALA A 514 8.12 20.68 -13.46
C ALA A 514 9.14 21.59 -14.16
N VAL A 515 9.14 22.89 -13.82
CA VAL A 515 9.98 23.91 -14.46
C VAL A 515 11.08 24.44 -13.55
N LEU A 516 10.77 24.77 -12.30
CA LEU A 516 11.69 25.46 -11.39
C LEU A 516 12.79 24.51 -10.88
N ASP A 517 14.05 24.93 -11.01
CA ASP A 517 15.18 24.30 -10.34
C ASP A 517 15.57 25.09 -9.07
N GLU A 518 16.10 24.41 -8.04
CA GLU A 518 16.41 25.01 -6.72
C GLU A 518 17.35 26.22 -6.82
N ASN A 519 18.28 26.19 -7.80
CA ASN A 519 19.25 27.26 -8.06
C ASN A 519 19.04 27.94 -9.42
N GLY A 520 17.86 27.80 -10.02
CA GLY A 520 17.55 28.42 -11.31
C GLY A 520 17.56 29.95 -11.22
N ASP A 521 18.24 30.64 -12.13
CA ASP A 521 18.39 32.10 -12.12
C ASP A 521 17.91 32.79 -13.41
N SER A 522 17.32 32.02 -14.34
CA SER A 522 16.78 32.55 -15.59
C SER A 522 15.65 33.55 -15.34
N PHE A 523 15.43 34.44 -16.31
CA PHE A 523 14.31 35.37 -16.31
C PHE A 523 12.99 34.63 -16.14
N PHE A 524 12.77 33.55 -16.91
CA PHE A 524 11.53 32.79 -16.86
C PHE A 524 11.30 32.18 -15.47
N GLU A 525 12.30 31.55 -14.87
CA GLU A 525 12.17 30.94 -13.53
C GLU A 525 11.90 31.97 -12.43
N LYS A 526 12.53 33.15 -12.51
CA LYS A 526 12.23 34.29 -11.61
C LYS A 526 10.79 34.76 -11.81
N TRP A 527 10.37 34.95 -13.04
CA TRP A 527 9.01 35.40 -13.38
C TRP A 527 7.94 34.39 -12.92
N VAL A 528 8.18 33.08 -13.05
CA VAL A 528 7.24 32.06 -12.54
C VAL A 528 7.14 32.10 -11.01
N ARG A 529 8.26 32.24 -10.30
CA ARG A 529 8.27 32.32 -8.82
C ARG A 529 7.55 33.56 -8.30
N ASP A 530 7.76 34.69 -8.96
CA ASP A 530 7.30 35.99 -8.47
C ASP A 530 5.88 36.34 -8.96
N CYS A 531 5.53 35.96 -10.20
CA CYS A 531 4.33 36.46 -10.87
C CYS A 531 3.30 35.39 -11.20
N MET A 532 3.71 34.24 -11.76
CA MET A 532 2.79 33.32 -12.41
C MET A 532 1.75 32.70 -11.45
N VAL A 533 0.49 32.70 -11.90
CA VAL A 533 -0.64 32.01 -11.25
C VAL A 533 -0.84 30.64 -11.91
N TYR A 534 -0.96 29.58 -11.12
CA TYR A 534 -1.16 28.21 -11.62
C TYR A 534 -1.78 27.31 -10.54
N GLN A 535 -2.66 26.38 -10.90
CA GLN A 535 -3.19 25.32 -10.03
C GLN A 535 -3.70 25.83 -8.65
N GLY A 536 -4.35 26.99 -8.64
CA GLY A 536 -4.81 27.71 -7.44
C GLY A 536 -3.72 28.27 -6.51
N VAL A 537 -2.45 28.26 -6.93
CA VAL A 537 -1.39 29.06 -6.33
C VAL A 537 -1.50 30.48 -6.87
N HIS A 538 -1.90 31.40 -6.00
CA HIS A 538 -2.04 32.81 -6.33
C HIS A 538 -0.91 33.64 -5.71
N LYS A 539 -0.50 34.69 -6.44
CA LYS A 539 0.49 35.67 -6.00
C LYS A 539 -0.22 36.96 -5.62
N SER A 540 0.34 37.74 -4.69
CA SER A 540 -0.25 39.02 -4.33
C SER A 540 -0.15 39.99 -5.51
N PRO A 541 -1.26 40.63 -5.94
CA PRO A 541 -1.22 41.66 -6.99
C PRO A 541 -0.26 42.79 -6.67
N ASP A 542 -0.16 43.17 -5.40
CA ASP A 542 0.73 44.24 -4.94
C ASP A 542 2.19 43.82 -5.02
N GLN A 543 2.52 42.57 -4.69
CA GLN A 543 3.88 42.04 -4.84
C GLN A 543 4.32 41.98 -6.30
N ILE A 544 3.41 41.66 -7.23
CA ILE A 544 3.69 41.71 -8.67
C ILE A 544 3.97 43.16 -9.08
N LEU A 545 3.14 44.12 -8.64
CA LEU A 545 3.30 45.54 -9.00
C LEU A 545 4.57 46.17 -8.45
N GLN A 546 5.06 45.75 -7.28
CA GLN A 546 6.34 46.22 -6.71
C GLN A 546 7.55 45.93 -7.61
N LYS A 547 7.42 44.98 -8.55
CA LYS A 547 8.48 44.64 -9.52
C LYS A 547 8.41 45.47 -10.80
N CYS A 548 7.34 46.24 -11.01
CA CYS A 548 7.19 47.10 -12.17
C CYS A 548 7.96 48.43 -11.97
N ASP A 549 8.56 48.93 -13.05
CA ASP A 549 9.17 50.26 -13.13
C ASP A 549 8.14 51.26 -13.67
N SER A 550 7.81 52.27 -12.84
CA SER A 550 6.84 53.31 -13.19
C SER A 550 7.19 54.07 -14.48
N GLN A 551 8.48 54.33 -14.74
CA GLN A 551 8.89 55.07 -15.93
C GLN A 551 8.65 54.23 -17.20
N LEU A 552 8.94 52.94 -17.14
CA LEU A 552 8.70 52.03 -18.26
C LEU A 552 7.20 51.79 -18.48
N VAL A 553 6.39 51.76 -17.42
CA VAL A 553 4.93 51.67 -17.53
C VAL A 553 4.36 52.88 -18.26
N ASP A 554 4.78 54.11 -17.91
CA ASP A 554 4.32 55.33 -18.59
C ASP A 554 4.71 55.34 -20.07
N VAL A 555 5.96 54.97 -20.38
CA VAL A 555 6.44 54.84 -21.76
C VAL A 555 5.62 53.79 -22.52
N PHE A 556 5.32 52.65 -21.91
CA PHE A 556 4.57 51.58 -22.55
C PHE A 556 3.12 52.01 -22.82
N ILE A 557 2.43 52.65 -21.87
CA ILE A 557 1.07 53.19 -22.05
C ILE A 557 1.04 54.22 -23.18
N HIS A 558 2.03 55.13 -23.24
CA HIS A 558 2.10 56.13 -24.30
C HIS A 558 2.15 55.50 -25.70
N HIS A 559 2.97 54.46 -25.86
CA HIS A 559 3.10 53.77 -27.14
C HIS A 559 1.87 52.91 -27.48
N LEU A 560 1.21 52.29 -26.49
CA LEU A 560 -0.03 51.53 -26.71
C LEU A 560 -1.19 52.40 -27.21
N ASN A 561 -1.21 53.68 -26.85
CA ASN A 561 -2.20 54.64 -27.33
C ASN A 561 -1.89 55.22 -28.71
N ALA A 562 -0.70 54.92 -29.28
CA ALA A 562 -0.33 55.40 -30.60
C ALA A 562 -0.96 54.51 -31.70
N ALA A 563 -1.43 55.14 -32.78
CA ALA A 563 -2.09 54.44 -33.89
C ALA A 563 -1.17 53.43 -34.62
N ASP A 564 0.16 53.65 -34.58
CA ASP A 564 1.18 52.83 -35.23
C ASP A 564 2.10 52.11 -34.21
N PHE A 565 1.53 51.53 -33.15
CA PHE A 565 2.30 50.80 -32.15
C PHE A 565 3.10 49.65 -32.77
N ASP A 566 4.44 49.74 -32.73
CA ASP A 566 5.37 48.67 -33.10
C ASP A 566 6.47 48.59 -32.04
N PHE A 567 6.79 47.37 -31.60
CA PHE A 567 7.83 47.13 -30.60
C PHE A 567 9.20 47.64 -31.05
N LYS A 568 9.44 47.71 -32.38
CA LYS A 568 10.65 48.30 -32.96
C LYS A 568 10.90 49.76 -32.55
N ASN A 569 9.84 50.51 -32.24
CA ASN A 569 9.92 51.94 -31.94
C ASN A 569 10.07 52.23 -30.44
N THR A 570 9.85 51.23 -29.58
CA THR A 570 9.74 51.43 -28.12
C THR A 570 11.09 51.40 -27.38
N ASN A 571 12.16 50.85 -27.96
CA ASN A 571 13.44 50.54 -27.28
C ASN A 571 13.31 49.69 -25.98
N ILE A 572 12.15 49.11 -25.69
CA ILE A 572 11.91 48.27 -24.51
C ILE A 572 12.25 46.83 -24.84
N LYS A 573 12.97 46.13 -23.95
CA LYS A 573 13.35 44.73 -24.16
C LYS A 573 12.17 43.78 -23.85
N PRO A 574 12.13 42.56 -24.41
CA PRO A 574 11.03 41.63 -24.18
C PRO A 574 10.76 41.28 -22.70
N HIS A 575 11.79 41.10 -21.87
CA HIS A 575 11.62 40.83 -20.44
C HIS A 575 11.05 42.04 -19.68
N ASP A 576 11.48 43.25 -20.05
CA ASP A 576 10.94 44.49 -19.48
C ASP A 576 9.46 44.64 -19.84
N LEU A 577 9.05 44.30 -21.05
CA LEU A 577 7.64 44.27 -21.44
C LEU A 577 6.84 43.27 -20.60
N CYS A 578 7.33 42.04 -20.44
CA CYS A 578 6.65 40.99 -19.66
C CYS A 578 6.53 41.33 -18.17
N MET A 579 7.50 42.01 -17.57
CA MET A 579 7.44 42.44 -16.17
C MET A 579 6.52 43.65 -15.96
N ASN A 580 6.52 44.61 -16.89
CA ASN A 580 5.83 45.89 -16.70
C ASN A 580 4.39 45.90 -17.22
N VAL A 581 3.98 44.92 -18.03
CA VAL A 581 2.60 44.86 -18.56
C VAL A 581 1.54 44.75 -17.45
N SER A 582 1.89 44.18 -16.28
CA SER A 582 1.00 44.16 -15.11
C SER A 582 0.65 45.57 -14.62
N GLY A 583 1.64 46.47 -14.57
CA GLY A 583 1.44 47.88 -14.25
C GLY A 583 0.60 48.61 -15.31
N VAL A 584 0.87 48.35 -16.59
CA VAL A 584 0.09 48.90 -17.73
C VAL A 584 -1.38 48.53 -17.63
N VAL A 585 -1.67 47.25 -17.40
CA VAL A 585 -3.05 46.72 -17.35
C VAL A 585 -3.80 47.23 -16.13
N LYS A 586 -3.13 47.40 -15.00
CA LYS A 586 -3.69 48.07 -13.82
C LYS A 586 -4.12 49.50 -14.13
N GLU A 587 -3.25 50.30 -14.76
CA GLU A 587 -3.58 51.70 -15.09
C GLU A 587 -4.70 51.77 -16.14
N ILE A 588 -4.75 50.87 -17.13
CA ILE A 588 -5.88 50.74 -18.07
C ILE A 588 -7.18 50.44 -17.32
N LEU A 589 -7.16 49.47 -16.40
CA LEU A 589 -8.34 49.10 -15.60
C LEU A 589 -8.84 50.29 -14.76
N PHE A 590 -7.93 50.97 -14.06
CA PHE A 590 -8.29 52.10 -13.19
C PHE A 590 -8.75 53.32 -13.99
N ALA A 591 -8.15 53.59 -15.15
CA ALA A 591 -8.64 54.63 -16.05
C ALA A 591 -10.05 54.30 -16.58
N TRP A 592 -10.34 53.02 -16.85
CA TRP A 592 -11.69 52.58 -17.21
C TRP A 592 -12.68 52.63 -16.05
N GLU A 593 -12.24 52.36 -14.81
CA GLU A 593 -13.04 52.52 -13.59
C GLU A 593 -13.42 53.97 -13.33
N LYS A 594 -12.48 54.89 -13.54
CA LYS A 594 -12.67 56.34 -13.37
C LYS A 594 -13.38 57.02 -14.55
N GLY A 595 -13.62 56.31 -15.65
CA GLY A 595 -14.29 56.82 -16.84
C GLY A 595 -13.41 57.62 -17.80
N SER A 596 -12.09 57.59 -17.63
CA SER A 596 -11.12 58.25 -18.51
C SER A 596 -10.92 57.51 -19.85
N LEU A 597 -11.20 56.21 -19.89
CA LEU A 597 -11.17 55.39 -21.11
C LEU A 597 -12.56 54.81 -21.41
N SER A 598 -12.93 54.77 -22.69
CA SER A 598 -14.13 54.07 -23.13
C SER A 598 -13.89 52.57 -23.25
N SER A 599 -14.96 51.77 -23.31
CA SER A 599 -14.84 50.32 -23.55
C SER A 599 -14.19 49.99 -24.91
N ALA A 600 -14.28 50.89 -25.90
CA ALA A 600 -13.66 50.71 -27.21
C ALA A 600 -12.14 50.93 -27.14
N ASP A 601 -11.69 51.93 -26.36
CA ASP A 601 -10.27 52.22 -26.15
C ASP A 601 -9.58 51.07 -25.44
N VAL A 602 -10.19 50.58 -24.35
CA VAL A 602 -9.70 49.40 -23.61
C VAL A 602 -9.58 48.19 -24.53
N LYS A 603 -10.62 47.93 -25.35
CA LYS A 603 -10.60 46.82 -26.31
C LYS A 603 -9.44 46.94 -27.30
N SER A 604 -9.24 48.12 -27.88
CA SER A 604 -8.16 48.39 -28.85
C SER A 604 -6.77 48.17 -28.25
N MET A 605 -6.55 48.64 -27.01
CA MET A 605 -5.27 48.46 -26.31
C MET A 605 -4.98 46.99 -25.99
N LEU A 606 -5.99 46.23 -25.55
CA LEU A 606 -5.85 44.79 -25.26
C LEU A 606 -5.66 43.96 -26.53
N ASP A 607 -6.37 44.28 -27.62
CA ASP A 607 -6.18 43.66 -28.93
C ASP A 607 -4.76 43.89 -29.45
N SER A 608 -4.21 45.09 -29.23
CA SER A 608 -2.83 45.43 -29.59
C SER A 608 -1.80 44.59 -28.83
N LEU A 609 -1.97 44.42 -27.50
CA LEU A 609 -1.12 43.52 -26.71
C LEU A 609 -1.16 42.09 -27.23
N ARG A 610 -2.37 41.59 -27.49
CA ARG A 610 -2.64 40.22 -27.96
C ARG A 610 -2.03 39.94 -29.34
N GLN A 611 -2.22 40.84 -30.29
CA GLN A 611 -1.78 40.66 -31.68
C GLN A 611 -0.26 40.74 -31.82
N LYS A 612 0.39 41.62 -31.05
CA LYS A 612 1.82 41.90 -31.22
C LYS A 612 2.71 40.87 -30.51
N MET A 613 2.34 40.45 -29.30
CA MET A 613 3.08 39.44 -28.55
C MET A 613 2.14 38.69 -27.58
N PRO A 614 1.58 37.54 -27.99
CA PRO A 614 0.71 36.70 -27.17
C PRO A 614 1.19 36.41 -25.74
N SER A 615 2.50 36.28 -25.50
CA SER A 615 3.05 36.15 -24.14
C SER A 615 2.76 37.35 -23.22
N LEU A 616 2.57 38.56 -23.77
CA LEU A 616 2.12 39.72 -22.99
C LEU A 616 0.68 39.61 -22.55
N ALA A 617 -0.20 39.05 -23.38
CA ALA A 617 -1.57 38.78 -22.98
C ALA A 617 -1.62 37.78 -21.81
N VAL A 618 -0.72 36.78 -21.80
CA VAL A 618 -0.54 35.88 -20.66
C VAL A 618 -0.04 36.64 -19.42
N CYS A 619 1.00 37.46 -19.53
CA CYS A 619 1.53 38.23 -18.40
C CYS A 619 0.52 39.27 -17.85
N ALA A 620 -0.27 39.88 -18.73
CA ALA A 620 -1.39 40.75 -18.37
C ALA A 620 -2.48 39.99 -17.61
N ALA A 621 -2.86 38.82 -18.13
CA ALA A 621 -3.85 37.96 -17.51
C ALA A 621 -3.42 37.47 -16.12
N VAL A 622 -2.13 37.20 -15.89
CA VAL A 622 -1.59 36.80 -14.58
C VAL A 622 -1.92 37.82 -13.48
N TRP A 623 -1.72 39.12 -13.75
CA TRP A 623 -2.05 40.17 -12.78
C TRP A 623 -3.56 40.34 -12.62
N LEU A 624 -4.31 40.38 -13.72
CA LEU A 624 -5.78 40.48 -13.68
C LEU A 624 -6.40 39.33 -12.88
N CYS A 625 -5.91 38.11 -13.08
CA CYS A 625 -6.30 36.93 -12.35
C CYS A 625 -6.01 37.08 -10.85
N SER A 626 -4.80 37.48 -10.50
CA SER A 626 -4.42 37.75 -9.10
C SER A 626 -5.30 38.83 -8.46
N TYR A 627 -5.64 39.90 -9.20
CA TYR A 627 -6.45 41.02 -8.72
C TYR A 627 -7.90 40.62 -8.48
N VAL A 628 -8.50 39.82 -9.37
CA VAL A 628 -9.88 39.33 -9.21
C VAL A 628 -10.06 38.54 -7.91
N ASN A 629 -9.02 37.85 -7.43
CA ASN A 629 -9.08 37.08 -6.18
C ASN A 629 -9.17 37.93 -4.91
N VAL A 630 -8.69 39.17 -4.94
CA VAL A 630 -8.63 40.03 -3.74
C VAL A 630 -9.65 41.17 -3.78
N VAL A 631 -10.21 41.47 -4.95
CA VAL A 631 -11.16 42.57 -5.14
C VAL A 631 -12.58 42.17 -4.72
N HIS A 632 -13.35 43.14 -4.21
CA HIS A 632 -14.77 42.94 -3.88
C HIS A 632 -15.61 42.57 -5.11
N GLN A 633 -16.63 41.73 -4.89
CA GLN A 633 -17.47 41.15 -5.94
C GLN A 633 -18.07 42.18 -6.92
N ASP A 634 -18.41 43.37 -6.43
CA ASP A 634 -19.00 44.45 -7.23
C ASP A 634 -18.04 45.06 -8.26
N ALA A 635 -16.72 44.92 -8.06
CA ALA A 635 -15.67 45.44 -8.93
C ALA A 635 -15.04 44.39 -9.84
N VAL A 636 -15.48 43.13 -9.76
CA VAL A 636 -14.90 42.00 -10.54
C VAL A 636 -15.26 42.04 -12.03
N LEU A 637 -16.35 42.72 -12.41
CA LEU A 637 -16.87 42.69 -13.79
C LEU A 637 -15.86 43.20 -14.84
N LYS A 638 -15.27 44.38 -14.60
CA LYS A 638 -14.32 45.01 -15.51
C LYS A 638 -13.03 44.18 -15.72
N PRO A 639 -12.32 43.72 -14.69
CA PRO A 639 -11.14 42.87 -14.88
C PRO A 639 -11.47 41.54 -15.57
N ILE A 640 -12.63 40.91 -15.29
CA ILE A 640 -13.07 39.73 -16.03
C ILE A 640 -13.28 40.04 -17.52
N ASN A 641 -13.91 41.17 -17.86
CA ASN A 641 -14.10 41.56 -19.26
C ASN A 641 -12.77 41.78 -19.98
N MET A 642 -11.74 42.32 -19.31
CA MET A 642 -10.39 42.43 -19.88
C MET A 642 -9.77 41.05 -20.15
N ILE A 643 -9.94 40.09 -19.24
CA ILE A 643 -9.50 38.69 -19.46
C ILE A 643 -10.24 38.07 -20.66
N GLN A 644 -11.56 38.28 -20.75
CA GLN A 644 -12.37 37.76 -21.86
C GLN A 644 -11.93 38.34 -23.21
N GLN A 645 -11.47 39.58 -23.25
CA GLN A 645 -10.98 40.20 -24.47
C GLN A 645 -9.75 39.46 -25.04
N PHE A 646 -8.85 38.99 -24.17
CA PHE A 646 -7.72 38.15 -24.61
C PHE A 646 -8.16 36.79 -25.18
N LEU A 647 -9.33 36.29 -24.79
CA LEU A 647 -9.87 34.99 -25.21
C LEU A 647 -10.72 35.03 -26.48
N VAL A 648 -10.94 36.22 -27.06
CA VAL A 648 -11.69 36.38 -28.31
C VAL A 648 -10.95 35.66 -29.45
N PRO A 649 -11.61 34.79 -30.24
CA PRO A 649 -10.97 34.08 -31.35
C PRO A 649 -10.38 35.06 -32.39
N PRO A 650 -9.25 34.69 -33.03
CA PRO A 650 -8.67 35.51 -34.09
C PRO A 650 -9.60 35.56 -35.31
N SER A 651 -9.72 36.72 -35.92
CA SER A 651 -10.47 36.95 -37.17
C SER A 651 -9.74 36.37 -38.39
N GLU A 652 -10.48 36.08 -39.46
CA GLU A 652 -9.88 35.56 -40.71
C GLU A 652 -8.82 36.48 -41.32
N VAL A 653 -8.89 37.79 -41.02
CA VAL A 653 -7.93 38.79 -41.48
C VAL A 653 -6.64 38.71 -40.68
N GLU A 654 -6.73 38.58 -39.34
CA GLU A 654 -5.56 38.40 -38.46
C GLU A 654 -4.80 37.11 -38.79
N VAL A 655 -5.52 36.01 -39.06
CA VAL A 655 -4.93 34.71 -39.40
C VAL A 655 -4.14 34.75 -40.71
N LYS A 656 -4.57 35.56 -41.70
CA LYS A 656 -3.90 35.67 -43.01
C LYS A 656 -2.75 36.66 -43.02
N GLN A 657 -2.72 37.62 -42.09
CA GLN A 657 -1.73 38.70 -42.06
C GLN A 657 -0.56 38.43 -41.12
N LEU A 658 -0.73 37.59 -40.11
CA LEU A 658 0.28 37.32 -39.08
C LEU A 658 0.72 35.84 -39.14
N ASP A 659 1.97 35.60 -39.51
CA ASP A 659 2.55 34.26 -39.63
C ASP A 659 2.47 33.48 -38.31
N ASN A 660 1.92 32.26 -38.36
CA ASN A 660 1.75 31.34 -37.23
C ASN A 660 1.02 31.95 -36.02
N PHE A 661 0.20 32.98 -36.23
CA PHE A 661 -0.56 33.62 -35.16
C PHE A 661 -1.69 32.74 -34.62
N GLN A 662 -2.27 31.90 -35.48
CA GLN A 662 -3.36 31.01 -35.09
C GLN A 662 -2.91 30.02 -34.02
N GLU A 663 -1.76 29.36 -34.20
CA GLU A 663 -1.20 28.38 -33.26
C GLU A 663 -0.85 29.03 -31.92
N LYS A 664 -0.18 30.20 -31.96
CA LYS A 664 0.18 30.97 -30.75
C LYS A 664 -1.05 31.44 -29.99
N SER A 665 -2.08 31.93 -30.70
CA SER A 665 -3.32 32.41 -30.11
C SER A 665 -4.10 31.28 -29.43
N VAL A 666 -4.11 30.07 -30.01
CA VAL A 666 -4.70 28.88 -29.38
C VAL A 666 -4.00 28.54 -28.06
N LEU A 667 -2.66 28.48 -28.06
CA LEU A 667 -1.88 28.17 -26.86
C LEU A 667 -2.06 29.23 -25.76
N MET A 668 -1.97 30.51 -26.14
CA MET A 668 -2.26 31.65 -25.25
C MET A 668 -3.64 31.54 -24.62
N ALA A 669 -4.68 31.28 -25.43
CA ALA A 669 -6.05 31.15 -24.93
C ALA A 669 -6.22 29.95 -23.99
N GLN A 670 -5.52 28.83 -24.23
CA GLN A 670 -5.52 27.68 -23.32
C GLN A 670 -4.90 28.03 -21.96
N ILE A 671 -3.76 28.73 -21.96
CA ILE A 671 -3.07 29.18 -20.73
C ILE A 671 -3.95 30.14 -19.95
N ILE A 672 -4.52 31.16 -20.59
CA ILE A 672 -5.37 32.16 -19.93
C ILE A 672 -6.66 31.53 -19.39
N ARG A 673 -7.26 30.57 -20.12
CA ARG A 673 -8.44 29.83 -19.62
C ARG A 673 -8.13 29.04 -18.36
N LYS A 674 -6.97 28.39 -18.27
CA LYS A 674 -6.54 27.68 -17.05
C LYS A 674 -6.42 28.64 -15.86
N MET A 675 -5.74 29.77 -16.05
CA MET A 675 -5.61 30.81 -15.03
C MET A 675 -6.97 31.39 -14.59
N GLN A 676 -7.86 31.69 -15.54
CA GLN A 676 -9.18 32.27 -15.25
C GLN A 676 -10.08 31.31 -14.49
N TYR A 677 -10.04 30.03 -14.86
CA TYR A 677 -10.92 29.00 -14.31
C TYR A 677 -10.69 28.78 -12.80
N ASP A 678 -9.45 28.89 -12.34
CA ASP A 678 -9.08 28.78 -10.90
C ASP A 678 -9.77 29.85 -10.03
N ILE A 679 -10.22 30.95 -10.62
CA ILE A 679 -10.70 32.16 -9.94
C ILE A 679 -12.21 32.32 -10.06
N HIS A 680 -12.75 32.07 -11.26
CA HIS A 680 -14.16 32.22 -11.55
C HIS A 680 -14.64 31.11 -12.48
N PRO A 681 -15.19 30.01 -11.95
CA PRO A 681 -15.80 28.98 -12.77
C PRO A 681 -16.95 29.59 -13.58
N LEU A 682 -16.85 29.55 -14.91
CA LEU A 682 -17.91 30.05 -15.81
C LEU A 682 -19.22 29.32 -15.50
N SER A 683 -20.34 30.05 -15.39
CA SER A 683 -21.66 29.42 -15.29
C SER A 683 -21.89 28.57 -16.54
N LEU A 684 -22.01 27.24 -16.37
CA LEU A 684 -22.23 26.25 -17.43
C LEU A 684 -23.45 26.61 -18.30
N SER A 685 -23.23 27.39 -19.35
CA SER A 685 -24.22 27.66 -20.38
C SER A 685 -23.50 27.86 -21.70
N LYS A 686 -23.46 26.78 -22.49
CA LYS A 686 -23.21 26.73 -23.96
C LYS A 686 -21.78 26.74 -24.53
N ALA A 687 -20.70 26.91 -23.76
CA ALA A 687 -19.36 26.60 -24.28
C ALA A 687 -19.03 25.12 -24.07
N LYS A 688 -18.53 24.40 -25.10
CA LYS A 688 -18.02 23.02 -24.97
C LYS A 688 -17.07 22.98 -23.77
N ALA A 689 -17.47 22.26 -22.73
CA ALA A 689 -16.76 22.22 -21.46
C ALA A 689 -15.33 21.71 -21.68
N LEU A 690 -14.34 22.57 -21.52
CA LEU A 690 -12.98 22.15 -21.19
C LEU A 690 -13.05 21.63 -19.75
N THR A 691 -13.00 20.32 -19.57
CA THR A 691 -12.89 19.64 -18.27
C THR A 691 -11.50 19.90 -17.68
N LEU A 692 -11.32 21.10 -17.10
CA LEU A 692 -10.09 21.54 -16.47
C LEU A 692 -9.88 20.88 -15.10
N SER A 693 -8.63 20.51 -14.84
CA SER A 693 -8.18 19.56 -13.82
C SER A 693 -8.03 20.14 -12.40
N HIS A 694 -8.20 21.43 -12.13
CA HIS A 694 -7.86 21.97 -10.81
C HIS A 694 -8.99 22.88 -10.28
N ASN A 695 -9.93 22.29 -9.53
CA ASN A 695 -11.09 23.01 -8.97
C ASN A 695 -10.88 23.32 -7.48
N ILE A 696 -10.31 24.47 -7.08
CA ILE A 696 -10.22 24.81 -5.63
C ILE A 696 -11.47 25.57 -5.12
N ILE A 697 -12.15 26.33 -5.98
CA ILE A 697 -13.26 27.18 -5.57
C ILE A 697 -14.54 26.74 -6.27
N SER A 698 -15.44 26.10 -5.52
CA SER A 698 -16.80 25.78 -5.99
C SER A 698 -17.83 26.54 -5.17
N ARG A 699 -18.89 27.01 -5.84
CA ARG A 699 -20.02 27.70 -5.19
C ARG A 699 -20.98 26.74 -4.48
N HIS A 700 -20.82 25.44 -4.67
CA HIS A 700 -21.66 24.42 -4.04
C HIS A 700 -21.15 24.09 -2.63
N PRO A 701 -22.02 23.76 -1.68
CA PRO A 701 -21.61 23.24 -0.37
C PRO A 701 -20.64 22.06 -0.51
N ILE A 702 -19.55 22.09 0.27
CA ILE A 702 -18.46 21.11 0.19
C ILE A 702 -18.95 19.66 0.38
N LEU A 703 -19.91 19.45 1.29
CA LEU A 703 -20.50 18.13 1.52
C LEU A 703 -21.29 17.62 0.31
N GLU A 704 -22.06 18.48 -0.35
CA GLU A 704 -22.84 18.12 -1.55
C GLU A 704 -21.90 17.77 -2.72
N GLN A 705 -20.76 18.46 -2.84
CA GLN A 705 -19.74 18.11 -3.83
C GLN A 705 -19.20 16.70 -3.60
N LEU A 706 -18.82 16.37 -2.36
CA LEU A 706 -18.35 15.04 -2.01
C LEU A 706 -19.42 13.98 -2.32
N GLN A 707 -20.67 14.22 -1.92
CA GLN A 707 -21.78 13.29 -2.15
C GLN A 707 -22.08 13.10 -3.64
N THR A 708 -22.00 14.16 -4.43
CA THR A 708 -22.20 14.09 -5.88
C THR A 708 -21.12 13.22 -6.53
N VAL A 709 -19.86 13.45 -6.16
CA VAL A 709 -18.75 12.62 -6.64
C VAL A 709 -18.90 11.17 -6.17
N TRP A 710 -19.29 10.96 -4.92
CA TRP A 710 -19.48 9.62 -4.36
C TRP A 710 -20.59 8.83 -5.04
N GLU A 711 -21.73 9.45 -5.35
CA GLU A 711 -22.81 8.81 -6.09
C GLU A 711 -22.41 8.47 -7.54
N ASP A 712 -21.61 9.32 -8.21
CA ASP A 712 -21.07 8.98 -9.53
C ASP A 712 -20.09 7.80 -9.45
N ILE A 713 -19.21 7.76 -8.44
CA ILE A 713 -18.31 6.61 -8.20
C ILE A 713 -19.10 5.34 -7.95
N LYS A 714 -20.15 5.41 -7.13
CA LYS A 714 -21.03 4.28 -6.79
C LYS A 714 -21.74 3.71 -8.02
N THR A 715 -22.25 4.58 -8.90
CA THR A 715 -22.93 4.17 -10.14
C THR A 715 -21.97 3.57 -11.17
N ARG A 716 -20.75 4.10 -11.29
CA ARG A 716 -19.73 3.59 -12.23
C ARG A 716 -18.96 2.37 -11.71
N GLY A 717 -18.77 2.30 -10.40
CA GLY A 717 -17.95 1.29 -9.73
C GLY A 717 -16.44 1.55 -9.77
N TYR A 718 -15.97 2.72 -10.20
CA TYR A 718 -14.54 3.09 -10.23
C TYR A 718 -14.36 4.60 -10.06
N LEU A 719 -13.13 5.04 -9.78
CA LEU A 719 -12.78 6.44 -9.60
C LEU A 719 -12.35 7.05 -10.95
N HIS A 720 -13.26 7.80 -11.58
CA HIS A 720 -12.97 8.47 -12.85
C HIS A 720 -11.98 9.63 -12.66
N ILE A 721 -11.25 9.99 -13.72
CA ILE A 721 -10.10 10.91 -13.69
C ILE A 721 -10.52 12.33 -13.27
N ASP A 722 -11.70 12.80 -13.66
CA ASP A 722 -12.14 14.14 -13.25
C ASP A 722 -12.49 14.20 -11.74
N ALA A 723 -12.98 13.09 -11.16
CA ALA A 723 -13.27 13.01 -9.73
C ALA A 723 -12.00 13.03 -8.87
N THR A 724 -10.87 12.48 -9.33
CA THR A 724 -9.63 12.48 -8.55
C THR A 724 -9.19 13.90 -8.19
N HIS A 725 -9.34 14.84 -9.11
CA HIS A 725 -9.04 16.26 -8.92
C HIS A 725 -9.99 16.96 -7.93
N ILE A 726 -11.29 16.66 -8.00
CA ILE A 726 -12.27 17.21 -7.05
C ILE A 726 -11.94 16.70 -5.65
N ILE A 727 -11.62 15.41 -5.52
CA ILE A 727 -11.26 14.77 -4.25
C ILE A 727 -9.97 15.36 -3.67
N GLU A 728 -8.94 15.60 -4.49
CA GLU A 728 -7.72 16.29 -4.08
C GLU A 728 -8.00 17.70 -3.55
N SER A 729 -8.86 18.44 -4.26
CA SER A 729 -9.27 19.79 -3.82
C SER A 729 -10.03 19.76 -2.50
N LEU A 730 -10.97 18.83 -2.33
CA LEU A 730 -11.72 18.66 -1.09
C LEU A 730 -10.77 18.40 0.08
N LEU A 731 -9.78 17.52 -0.09
CA LEU A 731 -8.77 17.25 0.93
C LEU A 731 -7.94 18.50 1.26
N LYS A 732 -7.46 19.25 0.25
CA LYS A 732 -6.69 20.49 0.45
C LYS A 732 -7.50 21.58 1.15
N THR A 733 -8.80 21.66 0.87
CA THR A 733 -9.70 22.70 1.39
C THR A 733 -10.17 22.41 2.82
N THR A 734 -10.51 21.16 3.11
CA THR A 734 -11.17 20.76 4.37
C THR A 734 -10.23 20.15 5.40
N GLY A 735 -9.06 19.68 4.96
CA GLY A 735 -8.11 18.95 5.78
C GLY A 735 -8.47 17.46 5.98
N PRO A 736 -7.50 16.66 6.44
CA PRO A 736 -7.62 15.20 6.50
C PRO A 736 -8.72 14.71 7.45
N ILE A 737 -8.95 15.38 8.58
CA ILE A 737 -9.95 14.95 9.57
C ILE A 737 -11.37 14.98 8.97
N TRP A 738 -11.76 16.10 8.35
CA TRP A 738 -13.07 16.22 7.72
C TRP A 738 -13.20 15.23 6.56
N PHE A 739 -12.17 15.13 5.73
CA PHE A 739 -12.15 14.27 4.56
C PHE A 739 -12.36 12.79 4.92
N VAL A 740 -11.53 12.25 5.83
CA VAL A 740 -11.63 10.86 6.29
C VAL A 740 -12.96 10.61 6.98
N THR A 741 -13.43 11.54 7.84
CA THR A 741 -14.72 11.39 8.55
C THR A 741 -15.87 11.18 7.58
N ASN A 742 -15.94 11.99 6.52
CA ASN A 742 -17.07 11.91 5.59
C ASN A 742 -16.96 10.73 4.63
N LEU A 743 -15.75 10.34 4.18
CA LEU A 743 -15.57 9.13 3.39
C LEU A 743 -15.95 7.87 4.17
N VAL A 744 -15.56 7.76 5.45
CA VAL A 744 -15.96 6.64 6.31
C VAL A 744 -17.49 6.61 6.46
N LYS A 745 -18.13 7.75 6.70
CA LYS A 745 -19.60 7.82 6.76
C LYS A 745 -20.26 7.34 5.48
N GLU A 746 -19.77 7.75 4.31
CA GLU A 746 -20.32 7.31 3.02
C GLU A 746 -20.10 5.81 2.77
N THR A 747 -18.95 5.25 3.18
CA THR A 747 -18.67 3.81 3.14
C THR A 747 -19.62 3.02 4.03
N LEU A 748 -19.84 3.44 5.28
CA LEU A 748 -20.67 2.69 6.23
C LEU A 748 -22.18 2.72 5.92
N LYS A 749 -22.63 3.54 4.95
CA LYS A 749 -24.01 3.50 4.45
C LYS A 749 -24.33 2.23 3.67
N PHE A 750 -23.33 1.54 3.11
CA PHE A 750 -23.57 0.30 2.38
C PHE A 750 -23.93 -0.86 3.33
N ARG A 751 -24.74 -1.79 2.80
CA ARG A 751 -25.23 -2.96 3.56
C ARG A 751 -24.70 -4.29 3.02
N TYR A 752 -24.33 -4.35 1.74
CA TYR A 752 -23.81 -5.56 1.10
C TYR A 752 -22.28 -5.59 1.17
N GLN A 753 -21.72 -6.78 1.42
CA GLN A 753 -20.27 -6.99 1.56
C GLN A 753 -19.50 -6.52 0.32
N ASP A 754 -19.97 -6.86 -0.88
CA ASP A 754 -19.30 -6.50 -2.14
C ASP A 754 -19.20 -4.98 -2.34
N ASP A 755 -20.26 -4.23 -1.98
CA ASP A 755 -20.27 -2.77 -2.07
C ASP A 755 -19.34 -2.13 -1.04
N LEU A 756 -19.33 -2.67 0.18
CA LEU A 756 -18.44 -2.23 1.24
C LEU A 756 -16.97 -2.46 0.87
N ASP A 757 -16.63 -3.65 0.38
CA ASP A 757 -15.29 -4.00 -0.08
C ASP A 757 -14.83 -3.10 -1.23
N ARG A 758 -15.71 -2.86 -2.22
CA ARG A 758 -15.46 -1.91 -3.31
C ARG A 758 -15.24 -0.50 -2.78
N SER A 759 -16.02 -0.05 -1.81
CA SER A 759 -15.88 1.30 -1.25
C SER A 759 -14.56 1.48 -0.50
N VAL A 760 -14.13 0.48 0.30
CA VAL A 760 -12.84 0.51 1.00
C VAL A 760 -11.69 0.57 0.00
N ASP A 761 -11.76 -0.21 -1.08
CA ASP A 761 -10.76 -0.22 -2.15
C ASP A 761 -10.56 1.16 -2.81
N ILE A 762 -11.65 1.92 -2.95
CA ILE A 762 -11.61 3.27 -3.52
C ILE A 762 -11.16 4.30 -2.46
N VAL A 763 -11.62 4.18 -1.20
CA VAL A 763 -11.25 5.09 -0.11
C VAL A 763 -9.77 4.97 0.24
N ILE A 764 -9.21 3.76 0.30
CA ILE A 764 -7.78 3.59 0.53
C ILE A 764 -6.97 4.26 -0.58
N ALA A 765 -7.41 4.14 -1.84
CA ALA A 765 -6.79 4.85 -2.95
C ALA A 765 -6.87 6.38 -2.74
N MET A 766 -8.04 6.91 -2.36
CA MET A 766 -8.21 8.34 -2.03
C MET A 766 -7.26 8.82 -0.92
N PHE A 767 -7.00 7.99 0.10
CA PHE A 767 -6.05 8.33 1.16
C PHE A 767 -4.62 8.47 0.64
N HIS A 768 -4.24 7.85 -0.49
CA HIS A 768 -2.90 8.03 -1.07
C HIS A 768 -2.60 9.45 -1.58
N LEU A 769 -3.59 10.36 -1.61
CA LEU A 769 -3.34 11.79 -1.78
C LEU A 769 -2.48 12.37 -0.62
N ASP A 770 -2.68 11.87 0.61
CA ASP A 770 -1.83 12.14 1.78
C ASP A 770 -1.98 11.00 2.79
N ILE A 771 -1.31 9.86 2.51
CA ILE A 771 -1.55 8.60 3.22
C ILE A 771 -1.19 8.69 4.70
N GLU A 772 -0.14 9.43 5.04
CA GLU A 772 0.30 9.59 6.44
C GLU A 772 -0.75 10.36 7.24
N LYS A 773 -1.17 11.55 6.77
CA LYS A 773 -2.15 12.35 7.51
C LYS A 773 -3.56 11.75 7.50
N CYS A 774 -3.96 11.09 6.42
CA CYS A 774 -5.26 10.42 6.38
C CYS A 774 -5.29 9.21 7.34
N THR A 775 -4.20 8.44 7.41
CA THR A 775 -4.09 7.32 8.37
C THR A 775 -4.09 7.82 9.82
N GLU A 776 -3.34 8.89 10.10
CA GLU A 776 -3.34 9.53 11.43
C GLU A 776 -4.75 10.02 11.80
N ALA A 777 -5.43 10.72 10.89
CA ALA A 777 -6.80 11.19 11.13
C ALA A 777 -7.78 10.03 11.35
N LEU A 778 -7.63 8.93 10.62
CA LEU A 778 -8.45 7.74 10.80
C LEU A 778 -8.26 7.13 12.20
N ILE A 779 -7.02 6.95 12.64
CA ILE A 779 -6.70 6.27 13.91
C ILE A 779 -6.98 7.17 15.13
N LEU A 780 -6.61 8.45 15.06
CA LEU A 780 -6.64 9.35 16.22
C LEU A 780 -7.95 10.14 16.37
N HIS A 781 -8.70 10.35 15.29
CA HIS A 781 -9.89 11.20 15.31
C HIS A 781 -11.17 10.48 14.90
N VAL A 782 -11.15 9.68 13.84
CA VAL A 782 -12.39 9.07 13.31
C VAL A 782 -12.74 7.77 14.04
N LEU A 783 -11.80 6.83 14.13
CA LEU A 783 -12.04 5.55 14.80
C LEU A 783 -12.45 5.70 16.28
N PRO A 784 -11.86 6.59 17.09
CA PRO A 784 -12.30 6.79 18.47
C PRO A 784 -13.75 7.24 18.59
N GLN A 785 -14.29 7.97 17.60
CA GLN A 785 -15.71 8.34 17.59
C GLN A 785 -16.59 7.09 17.47
N TYR A 786 -16.26 6.14 16.59
CA TYR A 786 -17.02 4.89 16.47
C TYR A 786 -16.86 3.95 17.68
N LEU A 787 -15.72 3.99 18.37
CA LEU A 787 -15.46 3.13 19.52
C LEU A 787 -16.10 3.64 20.81
N TYR A 788 -16.08 4.97 21.06
CA TYR A 788 -16.50 5.56 22.34
C TYR A 788 -17.82 6.33 22.29
N ASN A 789 -18.25 6.84 21.13
CA ASN A 789 -19.50 7.61 21.04
C ASN A 789 -20.69 6.66 20.93
N ALA A 790 -21.57 6.68 21.93
CA ALA A 790 -22.73 5.79 22.02
C ALA A 790 -23.61 5.79 20.75
N LYS A 791 -23.75 6.93 20.07
CA LYS A 791 -24.57 7.01 18.84
C LYS A 791 -23.90 6.35 17.64
N LEU A 792 -22.60 6.57 17.48
CA LEU A 792 -21.85 6.02 16.34
C LEU A 792 -21.45 4.57 16.56
N SER A 793 -21.35 4.12 17.81
CA SER A 793 -21.11 2.71 18.12
C SER A 793 -22.27 1.80 17.69
N GLU A 794 -23.48 2.34 17.53
CA GLU A 794 -24.62 1.60 16.96
C GLU A 794 -24.40 1.23 15.48
N ASP A 795 -23.59 2.02 14.75
CA ASP A 795 -23.23 1.73 13.36
C ASP A 795 -22.13 0.66 13.25
N LEU A 796 -21.46 0.32 14.35
CA LEU A 796 -20.36 -0.66 14.40
C LEU A 796 -20.90 -2.10 14.49
N VAL A 797 -21.77 -2.49 13.58
CA VAL A 797 -22.33 -3.84 13.47
C VAL A 797 -21.71 -4.59 12.31
N GLU A 798 -21.79 -5.91 12.28
CA GLU A 798 -21.37 -6.69 11.11
C GLU A 798 -22.33 -6.45 9.92
N PRO A 799 -21.84 -6.23 8.68
CA PRO A 799 -20.44 -6.28 8.21
C PRO A 799 -19.63 -4.96 8.32
N GLN A 800 -20.23 -3.85 8.76
CA GLN A 800 -19.60 -2.53 8.86
C GLN A 800 -18.37 -2.50 9.78
N SER A 801 -18.42 -3.24 10.90
CA SER A 801 -17.32 -3.40 11.86
C SER A 801 -16.07 -3.97 11.19
N ALA A 802 -16.17 -5.16 10.58
CA ALA A 802 -15.09 -5.77 9.81
C ALA A 802 -14.54 -4.86 8.71
N ILE A 803 -15.41 -4.14 8.00
CA ILE A 803 -15.01 -3.24 6.91
C ILE A 803 -14.23 -2.02 7.40
N LEU A 804 -14.64 -1.42 8.52
CA LEU A 804 -13.88 -0.33 9.13
C LEU A 804 -12.52 -0.85 9.62
N ALA A 805 -12.48 -2.04 10.23
CA ALA A 805 -11.22 -2.66 10.66
C ALA A 805 -10.28 -2.90 9.47
N LYS A 806 -10.82 -3.41 8.35
CA LYS A 806 -10.10 -3.60 7.09
C LYS A 806 -9.51 -2.28 6.58
N LEU A 807 -10.28 -1.21 6.52
CA LEU A 807 -9.80 0.11 6.07
C LEU A 807 -8.68 0.64 6.97
N VAL A 808 -8.82 0.50 8.30
CA VAL A 808 -7.77 0.91 9.26
C VAL A 808 -6.48 0.14 9.02
N VAL A 809 -6.54 -1.19 8.88
CA VAL A 809 -5.37 -2.03 8.63
C VAL A 809 -4.73 -1.73 7.28
N TYR A 810 -5.53 -1.54 6.23
CA TYR A 810 -5.03 -1.16 4.91
C TYR A 810 -4.27 0.16 4.98
N SER A 811 -4.81 1.14 5.69
CA SER A 811 -4.19 2.46 5.88
C SER A 811 -2.88 2.37 6.66
N ILE A 812 -2.82 1.55 7.73
CA ILE A 812 -1.58 1.32 8.52
C ILE A 812 -0.48 0.75 7.63
N TYR A 813 -0.76 -0.30 6.85
CA TYR A 813 0.27 -0.88 5.98
C TYR A 813 0.67 0.06 4.84
N ALA A 814 -0.27 0.81 4.28
CA ALA A 814 0.03 1.79 3.26
C ALA A 814 0.93 2.93 3.78
N ALA A 815 0.66 3.45 4.97
CA ALA A 815 1.50 4.45 5.64
C ALA A 815 2.89 3.88 6.02
N LEU A 816 2.95 2.61 6.44
CA LEU A 816 4.20 1.92 6.74
C LEU A 816 5.10 1.81 5.48
N GLU A 817 4.55 1.43 4.32
CA GLU A 817 5.32 1.38 3.08
C GLU A 817 5.77 2.76 2.61
N HIS A 818 4.89 3.76 2.73
CA HIS A 818 5.18 5.12 2.30
C HIS A 818 6.36 5.73 3.07
N SER A 819 6.34 5.62 4.40
CA SER A 819 7.40 6.13 5.29
C SER A 819 8.76 5.44 5.13
N ASN A 820 8.79 4.23 4.56
CA ASN A 820 10.01 3.47 4.28
C ASN A 820 10.51 3.65 2.83
N SER A 821 9.62 3.96 1.89
CA SER A 821 9.97 4.26 0.48
C SER A 821 10.49 5.67 0.29
N ASN A 822 9.91 6.64 1.00
CA ASN A 822 10.36 8.03 1.00
C ASN A 822 11.65 8.16 1.81
N LYS A 823 12.79 7.96 1.14
CA LYS A 823 14.07 8.55 1.59
C LYS A 823 14.04 10.04 1.28
N THR A 824 13.15 10.81 1.93
CA THR A 824 13.15 12.25 1.77
C THR A 824 14.41 12.82 2.43
N THR A 825 15.28 13.40 1.60
CA THR A 825 16.10 14.54 2.01
C THR A 825 15.15 15.56 2.67
N PRO A 826 15.50 16.11 3.85
CA PRO A 826 14.58 16.93 4.61
C PRO A 826 14.36 18.27 3.90
N THR A 827 13.28 18.38 3.13
CA THR A 827 12.78 19.66 2.62
C THR A 827 12.12 20.41 3.79
N ARG A 828 12.92 21.23 4.49
CA ARG A 828 12.40 22.27 5.38
C ARG A 828 11.60 23.28 4.54
N LYS A 829 10.31 23.04 4.32
CA LYS A 829 9.37 24.13 4.07
C LYS A 829 9.18 24.89 5.38
N ARG A 830 10.04 25.88 5.64
CA ARG A 830 9.75 26.94 6.60
C ARG A 830 8.53 27.68 6.07
N ARG A 831 7.38 27.50 6.72
CA ARG A 831 6.32 28.52 6.67
C ARG A 831 6.90 29.77 7.34
N HIS A 832 6.98 30.84 6.57
CA HIS A 832 7.26 32.19 7.04
C HIS A 832 6.05 32.61 7.86
N ASP A 833 6.18 32.54 9.19
CA ASP A 833 5.24 33.14 10.12
C ASP A 833 5.96 34.37 10.68
N GLU A 834 5.54 35.55 10.24
CA GLU A 834 6.01 36.81 10.78
C GLU A 834 5.36 37.01 12.15
N SER A 835 6.09 36.61 13.20
CA SER A 835 5.93 37.22 14.51
C SER A 835 7.29 37.77 14.90
N GLU A 836 7.39 39.09 14.88
CA GLU A 836 8.48 39.83 15.50
C GLU A 836 8.54 39.44 16.97
N ASP A 837 9.64 38.82 17.41
CA ASP A 837 10.05 38.86 18.81
C ASP A 837 11.57 39.10 18.84
N LEU A 838 11.90 40.34 19.21
CA LEU A 838 13.16 40.65 19.86
C LEU A 838 13.24 39.77 21.12
N ASP A 839 14.19 38.83 21.17
CA ASP A 839 15.15 38.87 22.26
C ASP A 839 16.40 38.03 21.95
N GLN A 840 17.51 38.76 22.00
CA GLN A 840 18.88 38.28 21.99
C GLN A 840 19.22 37.57 23.30
N HIS A 841 20.18 36.64 23.21
CA HIS A 841 20.94 35.97 24.28
C HIS A 841 20.46 34.55 24.67
N CYS A 842 21.15 33.52 24.15
CA CYS A 842 22.33 32.98 24.83
C CYS A 842 23.01 31.86 24.04
N SER A 843 24.32 32.00 23.88
CA SER A 843 25.26 31.06 23.30
C SER A 843 25.45 29.79 24.13
N SER A 844 25.76 28.69 23.43
CA SER A 844 26.54 27.51 23.83
C SER A 844 26.81 27.27 25.33
N ASN A 845 26.49 26.07 25.82
CA ASN A 845 27.46 25.31 26.62
C ASN A 845 27.16 23.81 26.67
N LYS A 846 28.22 23.04 26.40
CA LYS A 846 28.35 21.63 26.75
C LYS A 846 28.21 21.49 28.27
N MET A 847 27.24 20.72 28.77
CA MET A 847 27.21 20.33 30.17
C MET A 847 27.21 18.80 30.34
N ARG A 848 28.39 18.35 30.76
CA ARG A 848 28.76 17.18 31.54
C ARG A 848 27.60 16.61 32.37
N ARG A 849 27.16 15.37 32.10
CA ARG A 849 26.29 14.60 33.00
C ARG A 849 27.13 14.01 34.12
N MET A 850 26.85 14.42 35.37
CA MET A 850 27.23 13.63 36.55
C MET A 850 26.23 12.50 36.74
N ASN A 851 26.80 11.39 37.20
CA ASN A 851 26.19 10.09 37.44
C ASN A 851 25.12 10.17 38.53
N ASP A 852 23.91 9.68 38.25
CA ASP A 852 22.93 9.33 39.28
C ASP A 852 22.42 7.91 39.00
N ASN A 853 22.66 7.03 39.97
CA ASN A 853 22.38 5.59 39.88
C ASN A 853 20.89 5.35 40.17
N SER A 854 20.11 5.06 39.12
CA SER A 854 18.85 4.33 39.26
C SER A 854 18.61 3.43 38.04
N THR A 855 18.96 2.15 38.18
CA THR A 855 18.41 0.99 37.46
C THR A 855 18.08 1.17 35.97
N ASP A 856 19.12 1.05 35.13
CA ASP A 856 18.97 0.75 33.71
C ASP A 856 18.58 -0.73 33.49
N SER A 857 17.47 -0.97 32.80
CA SER A 857 17.15 -2.28 32.22
C SER A 857 16.43 -2.18 30.87
N THR A 858 16.62 -1.08 30.13
CA THR A 858 15.86 -0.79 28.90
C THR A 858 16.71 -0.56 27.65
N MET A 859 18.02 -0.85 27.67
CA MET A 859 18.92 -0.52 26.54
C MET A 859 19.52 -1.72 25.77
N TYR A 860 19.00 -2.95 25.92
CA TYR A 860 19.51 -4.14 25.20
C TYR A 860 18.49 -4.94 24.39
N TYR A 861 17.38 -4.33 23.97
CA TYR A 861 16.42 -4.98 23.07
C TYR A 861 16.37 -4.28 21.72
N ASN A 862 17.36 -4.52 20.84
CA ASN A 862 17.23 -4.25 19.41
C ASN A 862 18.32 -4.96 18.57
N GLN A 863 18.50 -6.27 18.79
CA GLN A 863 19.17 -7.13 17.82
C GLN A 863 18.34 -8.41 17.58
N GLY A 864 17.09 -8.23 17.16
CA GLY A 864 16.38 -9.21 16.35
C GLY A 864 16.63 -8.86 14.88
N LYS A 865 17.08 -9.82 14.07
CA LYS A 865 17.31 -9.65 12.63
C LYS A 865 16.00 -9.22 11.94
N SER A 866 15.80 -7.93 11.66
CA SER A 866 14.80 -7.49 10.68
C SER A 866 15.30 -7.95 9.31
N ILE A 867 14.59 -8.89 8.69
CA ILE A 867 14.94 -9.49 7.39
C ILE A 867 14.77 -8.48 6.24
N SER A 868 14.11 -7.33 6.45
CA SER A 868 13.73 -6.38 5.38
C SER A 868 14.19 -4.93 5.57
N GLY A 869 14.80 -4.55 6.70
CA GLY A 869 15.24 -3.17 6.97
C GLY A 869 14.11 -2.15 7.16
N ILE A 870 12.86 -2.62 7.29
CA ILE A 870 11.65 -1.82 7.43
C ILE A 870 11.41 -1.54 8.91
N THR A 871 11.10 -0.29 9.25
CA THR A 871 10.87 0.14 10.63
C THR A 871 9.60 0.99 10.73
N LEU A 872 8.92 0.91 11.88
CA LEU A 872 7.87 1.84 12.25
C LEU A 872 8.48 3.19 12.63
N LYS A 873 7.94 4.27 12.05
CA LYS A 873 8.39 5.65 12.28
C LYS A 873 7.23 6.51 12.80
N GLU A 874 7.56 7.64 13.41
CA GLU A 874 6.55 8.66 13.74
C GLU A 874 5.96 9.27 12.45
N PRO A 875 4.66 9.65 12.44
CA PRO A 875 3.71 9.65 13.57
C PRO A 875 2.96 8.32 13.77
N LEU A 876 3.14 7.33 12.88
CA LEU A 876 2.36 6.08 12.91
C LEU A 876 2.59 5.26 14.20
N LEU A 877 3.82 5.26 14.72
CA LEU A 877 4.17 4.54 15.94
C LEU A 877 3.32 5.01 17.15
N SER A 878 3.29 6.32 17.42
CA SER A 878 2.53 6.88 18.53
C SER A 878 1.01 6.71 18.36
N ALA A 879 0.52 6.77 17.12
CA ALA A 879 -0.89 6.48 16.81
C ALA A 879 -1.28 5.02 17.13
N LEU A 880 -0.42 4.04 16.80
CA LEU A 880 -0.65 2.64 17.13
C LEU A 880 -0.60 2.38 18.64
N GLU A 881 0.34 3.01 19.37
CA GLU A 881 0.41 2.88 20.84
C GLU A 881 -0.89 3.39 21.50
N THR A 882 -1.40 4.52 21.03
CA THR A 882 -2.67 5.09 21.49
C THR A 882 -3.86 4.17 21.18
N LEU A 883 -3.85 3.54 20.00
CA LEU A 883 -4.87 2.59 19.57
C LEU A 883 -4.88 1.32 20.45
N PHE A 884 -3.72 0.70 20.69
CA PHE A 884 -3.64 -0.51 21.51
C PHE A 884 -3.96 -0.26 22.98
N ALA A 885 -3.60 0.91 23.51
CA ALA A 885 -4.02 1.33 24.84
C ALA A 885 -5.57 1.42 24.93
N SER A 886 -6.20 2.01 23.91
CA SER A 886 -7.65 2.08 23.79
C SER A 886 -8.30 0.69 23.69
N PHE A 887 -7.75 -0.21 22.87
CA PHE A 887 -8.24 -1.58 22.75
C PHE A 887 -8.20 -2.34 24.07
N SER A 888 -7.13 -2.19 24.84
CA SER A 888 -7.00 -2.84 26.15
C SER A 888 -8.04 -2.33 27.14
N GLN A 889 -8.34 -1.03 27.13
CA GLN A 889 -9.38 -0.44 27.96
C GLN A 889 -10.78 -0.92 27.56
N LEU A 890 -11.06 -1.01 26.26
CA LEU A 890 -12.37 -1.42 25.74
C LEU A 890 -12.63 -2.92 25.97
N ALA A 891 -11.64 -3.77 25.67
CA ALA A 891 -11.77 -5.22 25.87
C ALA A 891 -11.89 -5.59 27.35
N GLY A 892 -11.19 -4.87 28.23
CA GLY A 892 -11.21 -5.13 29.68
C GLY A 892 -12.47 -4.64 30.40
N LYS A 893 -13.33 -3.83 29.77
CA LYS A 893 -14.35 -3.07 30.50
C LYS A 893 -15.52 -3.89 31.05
N ASN A 894 -15.86 -5.04 30.47
CA ASN A 894 -16.99 -5.85 30.97
C ASN A 894 -16.82 -7.38 30.82
N GLY A 895 -15.80 -7.87 30.10
CA GLY A 895 -15.70 -9.32 29.78
C GLY A 895 -16.84 -9.85 28.90
N ASP A 896 -17.73 -8.98 28.43
CA ASP A 896 -18.89 -9.27 27.61
C ASP A 896 -18.58 -9.10 26.12
N VAL A 897 -19.37 -9.77 25.28
CA VAL A 897 -19.36 -9.57 23.83
C VAL A 897 -20.00 -8.21 23.51
N THR A 898 -19.20 -7.33 22.92
CA THR A 898 -19.61 -5.98 22.50
C THR A 898 -19.18 -5.72 21.04
N PRO A 899 -19.82 -4.76 20.35
CA PRO A 899 -19.36 -4.27 19.05
C PRO A 899 -17.86 -3.91 19.03
N GLN A 900 -17.37 -3.30 20.11
CA GLN A 900 -15.97 -2.92 20.24
C GLN A 900 -15.04 -4.13 20.33
N THR A 901 -15.39 -5.15 21.12
CA THR A 901 -14.57 -6.38 21.20
C THR A 901 -14.54 -7.14 19.89
N ASP A 902 -15.64 -7.13 19.14
CA ASP A 902 -15.70 -7.76 17.82
C ASP A 902 -14.86 -6.98 16.79
N PHE A 903 -14.96 -5.65 16.77
CA PHE A 903 -14.09 -4.80 15.95
C PHE A 903 -12.60 -5.07 16.21
N ILE A 904 -12.19 -5.17 17.49
CA ILE A 904 -10.79 -5.43 17.84
C ILE A 904 -10.35 -6.81 17.31
N LEU A 905 -11.22 -7.82 17.40
CA LEU A 905 -10.94 -9.14 16.82
C LEU A 905 -10.78 -9.03 15.29
N GLN A 906 -11.69 -8.37 14.59
CA GLN A 906 -11.60 -8.18 13.13
C GLN A 906 -10.32 -7.45 12.73
N PHE A 907 -9.94 -6.41 13.50
CA PHE A 907 -8.68 -5.71 13.31
C PHE A 907 -7.48 -6.66 13.39
N LEU A 908 -7.40 -7.50 14.44
CA LEU A 908 -6.29 -8.46 14.59
C LEU A 908 -6.27 -9.50 13.46
N ILE A 909 -7.44 -9.95 13.00
CA ILE A 909 -7.56 -10.85 11.85
C ILE A 909 -6.97 -10.19 10.59
N TYR A 910 -7.38 -8.96 10.26
CA TYR A 910 -6.86 -8.25 9.09
C TYR A 910 -5.37 -7.92 9.22
N VAL A 911 -4.86 -7.56 10.41
CA VAL A 911 -3.42 -7.32 10.62
C VAL A 911 -2.61 -8.54 10.20
N VAL A 912 -3.04 -9.74 10.59
CA VAL A 912 -2.37 -10.99 10.24
C VAL A 912 -2.56 -11.34 8.76
N GLN A 913 -3.78 -11.24 8.23
CA GLN A 913 -4.10 -11.59 6.84
C GLN A 913 -3.36 -10.70 5.82
N CYS A 914 -3.31 -9.39 6.07
CA CYS A 914 -2.69 -8.42 5.17
C CYS A 914 -1.19 -8.24 5.40
N GLY A 915 -0.72 -8.48 6.63
CA GLY A 915 0.66 -8.22 7.02
C GLY A 915 1.65 -9.27 6.57
N GLN A 916 1.25 -10.53 6.51
CA GLN A 916 2.14 -11.67 6.28
C GLN A 916 3.39 -11.59 7.19
N ASP A 917 4.58 -11.41 6.62
CA ASP A 917 5.86 -11.25 7.32
C ASP A 917 5.98 -9.93 8.12
N ARG A 918 5.23 -8.89 7.73
CA ARG A 918 5.24 -7.56 8.38
C ARG A 918 4.25 -7.44 9.54
N ALA A 919 3.39 -8.43 9.78
CA ALA A 919 2.38 -8.36 10.84
C ALA A 919 2.99 -8.07 12.23
N GLN A 920 4.17 -8.65 12.50
CA GLN A 920 4.88 -8.45 13.76
C GLN A 920 5.33 -7.02 14.02
N LEU A 921 5.57 -6.23 12.96
CA LEU A 921 5.91 -4.82 13.12
C LEU A 921 4.72 -4.06 13.70
N VAL A 922 3.52 -4.22 13.12
CA VAL A 922 2.30 -3.55 13.58
C VAL A 922 1.91 -4.02 14.98
N LEU A 923 2.11 -5.29 15.31
CA LEU A 923 1.76 -5.89 16.60
C LEU A 923 2.78 -5.63 17.72
N GLN A 924 3.93 -5.01 17.44
CA GLN A 924 5.05 -4.87 18.38
C GLN A 924 4.66 -4.24 19.74
N LYS A 925 3.67 -3.34 19.74
CA LYS A 925 3.20 -2.61 20.93
C LYS A 925 1.88 -3.13 21.49
N MET A 926 1.39 -4.27 20.99
CA MET A 926 0.16 -4.88 21.48
C MET A 926 0.36 -5.41 22.93
N PRO A 927 -0.52 -5.04 23.87
CA PRO A 927 -0.46 -5.58 25.24
C PRO A 927 -0.76 -7.08 25.29
N SER A 928 0.03 -7.83 26.08
CA SER A 928 -0.03 -9.29 26.15
C SER A 928 -1.33 -9.86 26.75
N GLU A 929 -2.12 -9.04 27.45
CA GLU A 929 -3.41 -9.44 28.04
C GLU A 929 -4.61 -9.21 27.09
N LEU A 930 -4.40 -8.52 25.96
CA LEU A 930 -5.49 -8.21 25.02
C LEU A 930 -6.08 -9.49 24.40
N VAL A 931 -5.24 -10.34 23.81
CA VAL A 931 -5.67 -11.58 23.15
C VAL A 931 -6.32 -12.58 24.13
N PRO A 932 -5.75 -12.86 25.33
CA PRO A 932 -6.43 -13.69 26.33
C PRO A 932 -7.81 -13.18 26.72
N THR A 933 -7.97 -11.85 26.83
CA THR A 933 -9.26 -11.24 27.18
C THR A 933 -10.27 -11.46 26.05
N LEU A 934 -9.85 -11.26 24.79
CA LEU A 934 -10.70 -11.49 23.62
C LEU A 934 -11.06 -12.97 23.44
N ILE A 935 -10.13 -13.91 23.67
CA ILE A 935 -10.43 -15.36 23.61
C ILE A 935 -11.51 -15.74 24.63
N LYS A 936 -11.51 -15.12 25.82
CA LYS A 936 -12.53 -15.37 26.84
C LYS A 936 -13.90 -14.86 26.43
N CYS A 937 -13.97 -13.71 25.76
CA CYS A 937 -15.23 -13.13 25.29
C CYS A 937 -15.75 -13.80 24.01
N LEU A 938 -14.87 -14.06 23.05
CA LEU A 938 -15.18 -14.45 21.67
C LEU A 938 -14.40 -15.71 21.23
N PRO A 939 -14.53 -16.86 21.91
CA PRO A 939 -13.72 -18.05 21.61
C PRO A 939 -13.94 -18.59 20.18
N GLY A 940 -15.14 -18.44 19.63
CA GLY A 940 -15.47 -18.86 18.26
C GLY A 940 -14.77 -18.07 17.16
N GLY A 941 -14.34 -16.84 17.46
CA GLY A 941 -13.63 -15.96 16.53
C GLY A 941 -12.15 -16.29 16.36
N PHE A 942 -11.57 -17.07 17.27
CA PHE A 942 -10.17 -17.47 17.21
C PHE A 942 -10.00 -18.87 16.64
N ASN A 943 -8.98 -19.00 15.79
CA ASN A 943 -8.45 -20.28 15.35
C ASN A 943 -6.95 -20.34 15.65
N ILE A 944 -6.40 -21.55 15.55
CA ILE A 944 -5.01 -21.84 15.89
C ILE A 944 -4.05 -21.11 14.93
N GLY A 945 -4.42 -21.00 13.65
CA GLY A 945 -3.63 -20.28 12.65
C GLY A 945 -3.48 -18.79 12.91
N LEU A 946 -4.51 -18.16 13.49
CA LEU A 946 -4.47 -16.76 13.90
C LEU A 946 -3.52 -16.60 15.10
N ILE A 947 -3.68 -17.40 16.16
CA ILE A 947 -2.86 -17.30 17.38
C ILE A 947 -1.36 -17.49 17.08
N LEU A 948 -1.01 -18.45 16.23
CA LEU A 948 0.38 -18.68 15.80
C LEU A 948 1.03 -17.49 15.07
N ARG A 949 0.23 -16.54 14.56
CA ARG A 949 0.71 -15.37 13.81
C ARG A 949 0.56 -14.05 14.58
N LEU A 950 -0.04 -14.04 15.76
CA LEU A 950 -0.21 -12.82 16.58
C LEU A 950 1.04 -12.43 17.38
N TYR A 951 1.99 -13.36 17.54
CA TYR A 951 3.17 -13.17 18.37
C TYR A 951 4.46 -13.50 17.62
N ASP A 952 5.56 -12.87 18.02
CA ASP A 952 6.88 -13.15 17.48
C ASP A 952 7.47 -14.42 18.12
N LEU A 953 7.34 -15.54 17.40
CA LEU A 953 7.83 -16.86 17.81
C LEU A 953 9.35 -16.97 17.88
N SER A 954 10.11 -16.01 17.34
CA SER A 954 11.56 -15.95 17.50
C SER A 954 11.96 -15.62 18.94
N THR A 955 11.07 -14.94 19.68
CA THR A 955 11.31 -14.53 21.07
C THR A 955 10.76 -15.56 22.08
N PRO A 956 11.45 -15.77 23.23
CA PRO A 956 10.93 -16.65 24.28
C PRO A 956 9.57 -16.19 24.82
N TYR A 957 9.36 -14.87 24.94
CA TYR A 957 8.09 -14.31 25.41
C TYR A 957 6.95 -14.57 24.42
N GLY A 958 7.17 -14.33 23.13
CA GLY A 958 6.15 -14.62 22.11
C GLY A 958 5.76 -16.10 22.06
N ARG A 959 6.74 -17.03 22.20
CA ARG A 959 6.44 -18.46 22.31
C ARG A 959 5.60 -18.81 23.54
N LYS A 960 5.92 -18.21 24.68
CA LYS A 960 5.16 -18.39 25.93
C LYS A 960 3.73 -17.89 25.79
N ASP A 961 3.53 -16.67 25.29
CA ASP A 961 2.20 -16.08 25.14
C ASP A 961 1.36 -16.85 24.12
N THR A 962 1.97 -17.34 23.04
CA THR A 962 1.30 -18.23 22.07
C THR A 962 0.85 -19.53 22.72
N ALA A 963 1.72 -20.20 23.50
CA ALA A 963 1.38 -21.45 24.17
C ALA A 963 0.23 -21.26 25.17
N ARG A 964 0.27 -20.18 25.96
CA ARG A 964 -0.80 -19.79 26.90
C ARG A 964 -2.13 -19.62 26.17
N ASP A 965 -2.14 -18.89 25.07
CA ASP A 965 -3.37 -18.54 24.34
C ASP A 965 -3.95 -19.76 23.59
N LEU A 966 -3.10 -20.63 23.03
CA LEU A 966 -3.52 -21.92 22.46
C LEU A 966 -4.16 -22.80 23.53
N CYS A 967 -3.56 -22.88 24.72
CA CYS A 967 -4.11 -23.65 25.84
C CYS A 967 -5.44 -23.07 26.32
N LEU A 968 -5.55 -21.74 26.42
CA LEU A 968 -6.78 -21.06 26.78
C LEU A 968 -7.91 -21.35 25.78
N LEU A 969 -7.64 -21.24 24.47
CA LEU A 969 -8.61 -21.56 23.42
C LEU A 969 -9.03 -23.04 23.49
N ARG A 970 -8.07 -23.97 23.68
CA ARG A 970 -8.35 -25.40 23.83
C ARG A 970 -9.24 -25.66 25.05
N ASN A 971 -8.95 -25.03 26.19
CA ASN A 971 -9.75 -25.16 27.40
C ASN A 971 -11.18 -24.66 27.21
N MET A 972 -11.38 -23.56 26.47
CA MET A 972 -12.72 -23.06 26.17
C MET A 972 -13.51 -24.02 25.29
N ARG A 973 -12.86 -24.64 24.29
CA ARG A 973 -13.49 -25.62 23.38
C ARG A 973 -13.77 -26.98 24.03
N LEU A 974 -13.03 -27.35 25.08
CA LEU A 974 -13.20 -28.60 25.82
C LEU A 974 -14.23 -28.49 26.95
N ARG A 975 -14.74 -27.30 27.28
CA ARG A 975 -15.84 -27.18 28.24
C ARG A 975 -17.10 -27.80 27.62
N PRO A 976 -17.80 -28.72 28.30
CA PRO A 976 -19.13 -29.11 27.89
C PRO A 976 -20.05 -27.89 28.00
N ASP A 977 -20.93 -27.71 27.01
CA ASP A 977 -21.98 -26.68 27.02
C ASP A 977 -22.86 -26.76 28.27
#